data_AF-A0A3G4W096-F1
#
_entry.id   AF-A0A3G4W096-F1
#
_cell.length_a   1.000
_cell.length_b   1.000
_cell.length_c   1.000
_cell.angle_alpha   90.00
_cell.angle_beta   90.00
_cell.angle_gamma   90.00
#
_symmetry.space_group_name_H-M   'P 1'
#
loop_
_entity.id
_entity.type
_entity.pdbx_description
1 polymer ?
#
loop_
_entity_poly.entity_id
_entity_poly.type
_entity_poly.pdbx_seq_one_letter_code
_entity_poly.pdbx_strand_id
1 'polypeptide(L)'
;MTTESAPAYPAHWEADVVLRDGGTARIRPITTEDADRLVSFYEQVSDESKYYRFFAPYPRLSARDVHRFTHHDYVDRVGLAATIGGEFIGTVRYDRIDATGRPASAPADEAEVAFLVQDAHQGRGVASALLEHIGAVARERGIRGFAAEVLPANTKMIKVFTDAGYQQKRSFEDGSVHLTLDLEPTAESLAVQRAREQRAEARSVQRLLAPGSVAVVGVSRSGGGVGASVLRNLRDSGFHGHLYAVNEAASTDLLDGVRAYRAVADIGAPVDLAVIAVPAERVPEAVAACGDHGVQGLVVLSAGYGESGPQGAARQRELLRQVRSYGMRLIGPNAFGVINTAPDVELNASLAPAPAPARGRIGLFTQSGAIGIALLSALVRRGAGLSSFVSAGNRADVSGNDILQYWYEDEATDVALLYLETLGNPRKFSRLARRTAAVKPVVVAKGGRHTPAGHVVPGTRLSDDTVSALLRQAGVIRVDTVTELVDVGLLLAGQPLPAGPRVAILGNSESLGVIAYDACLTERLRPSAPLDLTTDASPEDFRAALGSALAADTNDAVIVTAIPGVSEHALAADLADALRAAVAEHPGKPVAVVHVELGALAAALSPDSPPPGTCGVGLRPGTCPRHIGRRPGTRRSRPRHGAGVGAPGAPRAARRGRG
;
A
#
# COMPACT_ATOMS: atom_id res chain seq x y z
N MET A 1 -28.49 -18.34 48.91
CA MET A 1 -27.42 -18.36 47.89
C MET A 1 -27.90 -17.50 46.73
N THR A 2 -27.56 -16.22 46.77
CA THR A 2 -27.69 -15.31 45.63
C THR A 2 -26.61 -15.69 44.63
N THR A 3 -27.03 -16.23 43.47
CA THR A 3 -26.17 -16.39 42.30
C THR A 3 -25.63 -15.00 41.91
N GLU A 4 -24.37 -14.72 42.22
CA GLU A 4 -23.62 -13.61 41.63
C GLU A 4 -23.78 -13.71 40.11
N SER A 5 -24.45 -12.74 39.49
CA SER A 5 -24.59 -12.74 38.03
C SER A 5 -23.19 -12.60 37.43
N ALA A 6 -22.82 -13.50 36.53
CA ALA A 6 -21.55 -13.41 35.84
C ALA A 6 -21.34 -12.00 35.25
N PRO A 7 -20.17 -11.38 35.44
CA PRO A 7 -19.91 -10.03 34.97
C PRO A 7 -20.07 -9.97 33.44
N ALA A 8 -20.75 -8.93 32.95
CA ALA A 8 -21.07 -8.78 31.53
C ALA A 8 -19.78 -8.64 30.69
N TYR A 9 -19.70 -9.37 29.58
CA TYR A 9 -18.54 -9.37 28.69
C TYR A 9 -18.33 -7.99 28.03
N PRO A 10 -17.15 -7.35 28.20
CA PRO A 10 -16.89 -6.02 27.66
C PRO A 10 -16.45 -6.09 26.18
N ALA A 11 -17.41 -6.28 25.28
CA ALA A 11 -17.15 -6.43 23.84
C ALA A 11 -16.44 -5.22 23.20
N HIS A 12 -16.56 -4.02 23.77
CA HIS A 12 -15.89 -2.82 23.27
C HIS A 12 -14.38 -2.79 23.50
N TRP A 13 -13.83 -3.71 24.29
CA TRP A 13 -12.38 -3.90 24.46
C TRP A 13 -11.75 -4.78 23.39
N GLU A 14 -12.56 -5.41 22.53
CA GLU A 14 -12.04 -6.19 21.43
C GLU A 14 -11.47 -5.29 20.34
N ALA A 15 -10.28 -5.64 19.86
CA ALA A 15 -9.59 -4.87 18.83
C ALA A 15 -8.74 -5.76 17.93
N ASP A 16 -8.68 -5.40 16.65
CA ASP A 16 -7.72 -5.98 15.72
C ASP A 16 -6.50 -5.07 15.66
N VAL A 17 -5.33 -5.64 15.89
CA VAL A 17 -4.05 -4.91 15.89
C VAL A 17 -3.16 -5.38 14.77
N VAL A 18 -2.39 -4.45 14.19
CA VAL A 18 -1.31 -4.76 13.26
C VAL A 18 -0.03 -4.95 14.06
N LEU A 19 0.62 -6.09 13.89
CA LEU A 19 1.85 -6.47 14.55
C LEU A 19 3.07 -5.85 13.85
N ARG A 20 4.22 -5.86 14.51
CA ARG A 20 5.47 -5.26 14.00
C ARG A 20 5.93 -5.88 12.67
N ASP A 21 5.59 -7.14 12.45
CA ASP A 21 5.88 -7.85 11.21
C ASP A 21 4.89 -7.50 10.08
N GLY A 22 3.80 -6.77 10.37
CA GLY A 22 2.76 -6.38 9.41
C GLY A 22 1.56 -7.34 9.37
N GLY A 23 1.60 -8.47 10.09
CA GLY A 23 0.45 -9.36 10.27
C GLY A 23 -0.59 -8.79 11.23
N THR A 24 -1.74 -9.46 11.38
CA THR A 24 -2.77 -9.04 12.34
C THR A 24 -2.94 -10.02 13.50
N ALA A 25 -3.47 -9.52 14.62
CA ALA A 25 -3.93 -10.33 15.74
C ALA A 25 -5.19 -9.70 16.36
N ARG A 26 -6.03 -10.52 16.97
CA ARG A 26 -7.21 -10.08 17.72
C ARG A 26 -6.87 -10.01 19.20
N ILE A 27 -7.02 -8.85 19.82
CA ILE A 27 -7.01 -8.69 21.27
C ILE A 27 -8.44 -8.73 21.78
N ARG A 28 -8.72 -9.54 22.81
CA ARG A 28 -10.03 -9.60 23.46
C ARG A 28 -9.93 -9.96 24.95
N PRO A 29 -10.96 -9.68 25.76
CA PRO A 29 -11.06 -10.19 27.12
C PRO A 29 -11.02 -11.73 27.18
N ILE A 30 -10.35 -12.26 28.21
CA ILE A 30 -10.34 -13.69 28.52
C ILE A 30 -11.62 -14.05 29.26
N THR A 31 -12.30 -15.11 28.83
CA THR A 31 -13.52 -15.62 29.43
C THR A 31 -13.28 -16.94 30.17
N THR A 32 -14.29 -17.41 30.91
CA THR A 32 -14.25 -18.70 31.60
C THR A 32 -14.18 -19.89 30.64
N GLU A 33 -14.59 -19.71 29.37
CA GLU A 33 -14.54 -20.73 28.31
C GLU A 33 -13.13 -20.91 27.73
N ASP A 34 -12.18 -20.03 28.06
CA ASP A 34 -10.82 -20.08 27.54
C ASP A 34 -9.89 -21.03 28.30
N ALA A 35 -10.39 -21.81 29.27
CA ALA A 35 -9.58 -22.69 30.10
C ALA A 35 -8.70 -23.63 29.27
N ASP A 36 -9.30 -24.32 28.29
CA ASP A 36 -8.57 -25.27 27.43
C ASP A 36 -7.58 -24.55 26.49
N ARG A 37 -7.96 -23.37 25.98
CA ARG A 37 -7.08 -22.55 25.12
C ARG A 37 -5.87 -22.03 25.89
N LEU A 38 -6.07 -21.62 27.15
CA LEU A 38 -5.01 -21.17 28.02
C LEU A 38 -4.03 -22.32 28.33
N VAL A 39 -4.53 -23.52 28.59
CA VAL A 39 -3.70 -24.72 28.82
C VAL A 39 -2.91 -25.06 27.56
N SER A 40 -3.56 -25.15 26.40
CA SER A 40 -2.91 -25.40 25.10
C SER A 40 -1.79 -24.38 24.81
N PHE A 41 -2.08 -23.10 25.00
CA PHE A 41 -1.08 -22.04 24.87
C PHE A 41 0.08 -22.22 25.84
N TYR A 42 -0.20 -22.51 27.10
CA TYR A 42 0.83 -22.70 28.13
C TYR A 42 1.78 -23.86 27.79
N GLU A 43 1.27 -24.94 27.23
CA GLU A 43 2.08 -26.08 26.79
C GLU A 43 3.06 -25.72 25.66
N GLN A 44 2.70 -24.75 24.83
CA GLN A 44 3.53 -24.28 23.72
C GLN A 44 4.57 -23.20 24.12
N VAL A 45 4.52 -22.70 25.35
CA VAL A 45 5.51 -21.74 25.88
C VAL A 45 6.73 -22.49 26.42
N SER A 46 7.92 -21.97 26.14
CA SER A 46 9.18 -22.54 26.63
C SER A 46 9.29 -22.50 28.15
N ASP A 47 10.05 -23.44 28.73
CA ASP A 47 10.32 -23.47 30.17
C ASP A 47 11.05 -22.21 30.65
N GLU A 48 11.89 -21.62 29.80
CA GLU A 48 12.56 -20.34 30.08
C GLU A 48 11.54 -19.19 30.20
N SER A 49 10.62 -19.06 29.25
CA SER A 49 9.57 -18.05 29.29
C SER A 49 8.63 -18.23 30.48
N LYS A 50 8.33 -19.49 30.87
CA LYS A 50 7.59 -19.81 32.10
C LYS A 50 8.37 -19.40 33.35
N TYR A 51 9.65 -19.74 33.42
CA TYR A 51 10.51 -19.36 34.55
C TYR A 51 10.60 -17.85 34.72
N TYR A 52 10.77 -17.09 33.63
CA TYR A 52 10.78 -15.62 33.71
C TYR A 52 9.45 -15.02 34.15
N ARG A 53 8.33 -15.70 33.96
CA ARG A 53 7.00 -15.23 34.34
C ARG A 53 6.65 -15.55 35.79
N PHE A 54 7.00 -16.73 36.28
CA PHE A 54 6.60 -17.22 37.61
C PHE A 54 7.73 -17.23 38.63
N PHE A 55 8.95 -16.86 38.23
CA PHE A 55 10.17 -16.84 39.05
C PHE A 55 10.53 -18.19 39.69
N ALA A 56 9.95 -19.28 39.17
CA ALA A 56 10.14 -20.64 39.64
C ALA A 56 9.88 -21.64 38.50
N PRO A 57 10.43 -22.87 38.57
CA PRO A 57 10.05 -23.95 37.66
C PRO A 57 8.54 -24.20 37.73
N TYR A 58 7.84 -23.93 36.63
CA TYR A 58 6.38 -23.98 36.57
C TYR A 58 5.94 -24.75 35.32
N PRO A 59 6.11 -26.09 35.28
CA PRO A 59 5.97 -26.86 34.04
C PRO A 59 4.52 -26.93 33.54
N ARG A 60 3.52 -26.85 34.44
CA ARG A 60 2.09 -26.92 34.13
C ARG A 60 1.29 -26.00 35.04
N LEU A 61 0.16 -25.51 34.54
CA LEU A 61 -0.82 -24.78 35.35
C LEU A 61 -1.63 -25.75 36.22
N SER A 62 -1.83 -25.44 37.50
CA SER A 62 -2.79 -26.18 38.32
C SER A 62 -4.23 -25.77 37.96
N ALA A 63 -5.21 -26.60 38.32
CA ALA A 63 -6.63 -26.26 38.12
C ALA A 63 -7.01 -24.93 38.81
N ARG A 64 -6.35 -24.60 39.93
CA ARG A 64 -6.54 -23.33 40.64
C ARG A 64 -6.02 -22.14 39.82
N ASP A 65 -4.88 -22.29 39.15
CA ASP A 65 -4.28 -21.24 38.34
C ASP A 65 -5.09 -21.01 37.06
N VAL A 66 -5.51 -22.10 36.40
CA VAL A 66 -6.41 -22.02 35.23
C VAL A 66 -7.69 -21.28 35.60
N HIS A 67 -8.30 -21.60 36.74
CA HIS A 67 -9.48 -20.89 37.23
C HIS A 67 -9.16 -19.41 37.49
N ARG A 68 -8.10 -19.11 38.24
CA ARG A 68 -7.67 -17.72 38.53
C ARG A 68 -7.39 -16.90 37.27
N PHE A 69 -6.86 -17.53 36.23
CA PHE A 69 -6.43 -16.88 34.99
C PHE A 69 -7.52 -16.81 33.92
N THR A 70 -8.71 -17.35 34.18
CA THR A 70 -9.87 -17.25 33.26
C THR A 70 -11.07 -16.54 33.89
N HIS A 71 -11.18 -16.54 35.23
CA HIS A 71 -12.27 -15.92 35.96
C HIS A 71 -11.88 -14.50 36.40
N HIS A 72 -12.21 -13.53 35.57
CA HIS A 72 -11.96 -12.10 35.74
C HIS A 72 -13.27 -11.37 36.04
N ASP A 73 -13.24 -10.36 36.91
CA ASP A 73 -14.42 -9.52 37.23
C ASP A 73 -14.58 -8.32 36.27
N TYR A 74 -13.58 -8.09 35.41
CA TYR A 74 -13.48 -6.96 34.48
C TYR A 74 -13.43 -5.57 35.14
N VAL A 75 -13.07 -5.52 36.42
CA VAL A 75 -12.95 -4.30 37.23
C VAL A 75 -11.61 -4.24 37.95
N ASP A 76 -11.41 -5.11 38.94
CA ASP A 76 -10.19 -5.18 39.77
C ASP A 76 -9.23 -6.23 39.24
N ARG A 77 -9.77 -7.25 38.55
CA ARG A 77 -9.00 -8.27 37.85
C ARG A 77 -9.44 -8.31 36.39
N VAL A 78 -8.53 -7.98 35.48
CA VAL A 78 -8.76 -8.02 34.04
C VAL A 78 -7.70 -8.88 33.38
N GLY A 79 -8.12 -9.73 32.43
CA GLY A 79 -7.23 -10.47 31.54
C GLY A 79 -7.62 -10.26 30.09
N LEU A 80 -6.64 -10.00 29.23
CA LEU A 80 -6.79 -9.96 27.77
C LEU A 80 -5.89 -11.01 27.12
N ALA A 81 -6.35 -11.58 26.01
CA ALA A 81 -5.56 -12.46 25.16
C ALA A 81 -5.42 -11.87 23.77
N ALA A 82 -4.20 -11.98 23.20
CA ALA A 82 -3.95 -11.81 21.79
C ALA A 82 -4.11 -13.18 21.10
N THR A 83 -4.83 -13.21 19.99
CA THR A 83 -5.18 -14.45 19.29
C THR A 83 -4.94 -14.38 17.78
N ILE A 84 -4.53 -15.52 17.21
CA ILE A 84 -4.45 -15.80 15.77
C ILE A 84 -5.01 -17.22 15.58
N GLY A 85 -5.87 -17.42 14.60
CA GLY A 85 -6.63 -18.66 14.37
C GLY A 85 -7.63 -18.98 15.50
N GLY A 86 -7.90 -18.02 16.39
CA GLY A 86 -8.61 -18.29 17.65
C GLY A 86 -7.75 -18.88 18.77
N GLU A 87 -6.49 -19.22 18.47
CA GLU A 87 -5.49 -19.69 19.42
C GLU A 87 -4.81 -18.52 20.13
N PHE A 88 -4.45 -18.71 21.40
CA PHE A 88 -3.74 -17.72 22.19
C PHE A 88 -2.28 -17.66 21.73
N ILE A 89 -1.79 -16.45 21.42
CA ILE A 89 -0.39 -16.19 21.11
C ILE A 89 0.29 -15.35 22.21
N GLY A 90 -0.51 -14.76 23.09
CA GLY A 90 -0.05 -14.06 24.28
C GLY A 90 -1.20 -13.64 25.18
N THR A 91 -0.93 -13.47 26.46
CA THR A 91 -1.88 -13.01 27.47
C THR A 91 -1.30 -11.88 28.29
N VAL A 92 -2.17 -11.01 28.77
CA VAL A 92 -1.86 -9.96 29.76
C VAL A 92 -2.94 -9.93 30.80
N ARG A 93 -2.55 -9.67 32.05
CA ARG A 93 -3.50 -9.45 33.13
C ARG A 93 -3.04 -8.34 34.04
N TYR A 94 -4.00 -7.67 34.66
CA TYR A 94 -3.73 -6.89 35.86
C TYR A 94 -4.61 -7.35 37.02
N ASP A 95 -4.08 -7.22 38.23
CA ASP A 95 -4.79 -7.33 39.50
C ASP A 95 -4.60 -5.97 40.24
N ARG A 96 -5.68 -5.30 40.66
CA ARG A 96 -5.60 -4.02 41.41
C ARG A 96 -4.96 -4.26 42.77
N ILE A 97 -4.05 -3.38 43.17
CA ILE A 97 -3.29 -3.49 44.40
C ILE A 97 -3.37 -2.22 45.27
N ASP A 98 -3.20 -2.38 46.58
CA ASP A 98 -2.95 -1.28 47.50
C ASP A 98 -1.47 -0.88 47.54
N ALA A 99 -1.13 0.15 48.33
CA ALA A 99 0.25 0.62 48.50
C ALA A 99 1.22 -0.42 49.11
N THR A 100 0.70 -1.56 49.59
CA THR A 100 1.50 -2.68 50.11
C THR A 100 1.58 -3.86 49.14
N GLY A 101 1.07 -3.72 47.91
CA GLY A 101 1.07 -4.76 46.88
C GLY A 101 0.00 -5.84 47.08
N ARG A 102 -1.00 -5.63 47.96
CA ARG A 102 -2.05 -6.62 48.22
C ARG A 102 -3.27 -6.37 47.35
N PRO A 103 -4.03 -7.43 46.96
CA PRO A 103 -5.26 -7.26 46.19
C PRO A 103 -6.21 -6.25 46.85
N ALA A 104 -6.66 -5.27 46.07
CA ALA A 104 -7.51 -4.17 46.53
C ALA A 104 -8.63 -3.88 45.54
N SER A 105 -9.58 -3.07 45.98
CA SER A 105 -10.64 -2.48 45.14
C SER A 105 -10.51 -0.96 45.13
N ALA A 106 -11.35 -0.27 44.35
CA ALA A 106 -11.43 1.19 44.40
C ALA A 106 -11.59 1.69 45.86
N PRO A 107 -10.89 2.77 46.27
CA PRO A 107 -10.29 3.82 45.44
C PRO A 107 -8.80 3.64 45.12
N ALA A 108 -8.19 2.49 45.39
CA ALA A 108 -6.80 2.23 45.00
C ALA A 108 -6.63 2.39 43.48
N ASP A 109 -5.56 3.02 43.03
CA ASP A 109 -5.34 3.40 41.62
C ASP A 109 -4.10 2.75 41.00
N GLU A 110 -3.48 1.80 41.69
CA GLU A 110 -2.38 0.99 41.18
C GLU A 110 -2.84 -0.44 40.86
N ALA A 111 -2.20 -1.06 39.87
CA ALA A 111 -2.40 -2.47 39.56
C ALA A 111 -1.07 -3.16 39.23
N GLU A 112 -0.93 -4.41 39.70
CA GLU A 112 0.16 -5.28 39.27
C GLU A 112 -0.18 -5.83 37.89
N VAL A 113 0.74 -5.72 36.92
CA VAL A 113 0.51 -6.18 35.55
C VAL A 113 1.52 -7.27 35.16
N ALA A 114 1.04 -8.30 34.46
CA ALA A 114 1.86 -9.41 34.03
C ALA A 114 1.46 -9.99 32.67
N PHE A 115 2.46 -10.50 31.94
CA PHE A 115 2.35 -10.88 30.53
C PHE A 115 2.99 -12.24 30.28
N LEU A 116 2.43 -13.00 29.34
CA LEU A 116 3.09 -14.18 28.79
C LEU A 116 2.90 -14.19 27.27
N VAL A 117 3.97 -14.38 26.51
CA VAL A 117 3.92 -14.43 25.04
C VAL A 117 4.64 -15.69 24.57
N GLN A 118 3.99 -16.44 23.69
CA GLN A 118 4.57 -17.64 23.10
C GLN A 118 5.85 -17.31 22.31
N ASP A 119 6.88 -18.13 22.46
CA ASP A 119 8.22 -17.88 21.93
C ASP A 119 8.21 -17.65 20.40
N ALA A 120 7.42 -18.43 19.66
CA ALA A 120 7.24 -18.28 18.20
C ALA A 120 6.64 -16.92 17.78
N HIS A 121 6.01 -16.20 18.72
CA HIS A 121 5.38 -14.90 18.49
C HIS A 121 6.15 -13.73 19.13
N GLN A 122 7.27 -14.00 19.82
CA GLN A 122 8.13 -12.95 20.36
C GLN A 122 8.78 -12.13 19.25
N GLY A 123 9.08 -10.86 19.54
CA GLY A 123 9.65 -9.92 18.54
C GLY A 123 8.64 -9.34 17.55
N ARG A 124 7.43 -9.90 17.46
CA ARG A 124 6.33 -9.40 16.60
C ARG A 124 5.55 -8.23 17.20
N GLY A 125 5.92 -7.76 18.40
CA GLY A 125 5.26 -6.63 19.07
C GLY A 125 3.99 -6.98 19.86
N VAL A 126 3.69 -8.27 20.05
CA VAL A 126 2.50 -8.76 20.78
C VAL A 126 2.41 -8.19 22.20
N ALA A 127 3.50 -8.27 22.98
CA ALA A 127 3.52 -7.72 24.35
C ALA A 127 3.25 -6.21 24.39
N SER A 128 3.81 -5.45 23.43
CA SER A 128 3.58 -4.01 23.35
C SER A 128 2.12 -3.68 23.02
N ALA A 129 1.49 -4.42 22.10
CA ALA A 129 0.09 -4.23 21.75
C ALA A 129 -0.85 -4.60 22.93
N LEU A 130 -0.54 -5.68 23.64
CA LEU A 130 -1.26 -6.09 24.86
C LEU A 130 -1.13 -5.05 25.98
N LEU A 131 0.08 -4.53 26.21
CA LEU A 131 0.35 -3.50 27.21
C LEU A 131 -0.42 -2.20 26.92
N GLU A 132 -0.48 -1.78 25.66
CA GLU A 132 -1.25 -0.60 25.24
C GLU A 132 -2.76 -0.80 25.50
N HIS A 133 -3.30 -1.96 25.12
CA HIS A 133 -4.72 -2.27 25.29
C HIS A 133 -5.10 -2.40 26.75
N ILE A 134 -4.33 -3.14 27.54
CA ILE A 134 -4.62 -3.30 28.98
C ILE A 134 -4.50 -1.97 29.71
N GLY A 135 -3.57 -1.09 29.31
CA GLY A 135 -3.45 0.25 29.89
C GLY A 135 -4.68 1.11 29.61
N ALA A 136 -5.22 1.08 28.38
CA ALA A 136 -6.46 1.77 28.05
C ALA A 136 -7.65 1.26 28.87
N VAL A 137 -7.75 -0.07 29.03
CA VAL A 137 -8.77 -0.73 29.86
C VAL A 137 -8.63 -0.32 31.32
N ALA A 138 -7.42 -0.37 31.87
CA ALA A 138 -7.16 -0.04 33.28
C ALA A 138 -7.52 1.43 33.60
N ARG A 139 -7.26 2.35 32.68
CA ARG A 139 -7.69 3.76 32.80
C ARG A 139 -9.21 3.92 32.84
N GLU A 140 -9.95 3.15 32.04
CA GLU A 140 -11.42 3.11 32.10
C GLU A 140 -11.92 2.64 33.48
N ARG A 141 -11.08 1.91 34.23
CA ARG A 141 -11.33 1.41 35.59
C ARG A 141 -10.65 2.24 36.69
N GLY A 142 -10.14 3.42 36.36
CA GLY A 142 -9.56 4.36 37.34
C GLY A 142 -8.16 3.99 37.83
N ILE A 143 -7.46 3.08 37.15
CA ILE A 143 -6.04 2.80 37.41
C ILE A 143 -5.21 3.90 36.75
N ARG A 144 -4.28 4.48 37.51
CA ARG A 144 -3.30 5.47 37.07
C ARG A 144 -1.90 4.88 36.93
N GLY A 145 -1.58 3.84 37.70
CA GLY A 145 -0.24 3.27 37.74
C GLY A 145 -0.24 1.76 37.51
N PHE A 146 0.75 1.26 36.78
CA PHE A 146 1.10 -0.16 36.77
C PHE A 146 2.41 -0.43 37.49
N ALA A 147 2.41 -1.45 38.33
CA ALA A 147 3.61 -2.07 38.90
C ALA A 147 3.89 -3.39 38.18
N ALA A 148 5.14 -3.68 37.89
CA ALA A 148 5.57 -4.94 37.31
C ALA A 148 6.89 -5.41 37.92
N GLU A 149 6.99 -6.69 38.21
CA GLU A 149 8.23 -7.33 38.63
C GLU A 149 8.81 -8.15 37.47
N VAL A 150 10.11 -8.02 37.25
CA VAL A 150 10.81 -8.72 36.17
C VAL A 150 12.17 -9.21 36.67
N LEU A 151 12.54 -10.46 36.37
CA LEU A 151 13.89 -10.93 36.68
C LEU A 151 14.94 -10.11 35.89
N PRO A 152 16.09 -9.75 36.50
CA PRO A 152 17.14 -8.99 35.83
C PRO A 152 17.65 -9.63 34.52
N ALA A 153 17.59 -10.96 34.44
CA ALA A 153 17.98 -11.72 33.25
C ALA A 153 17.02 -11.53 32.05
N ASN A 154 15.75 -11.16 32.29
CA ASN A 154 14.75 -10.96 31.23
C ASN A 154 14.88 -9.57 30.58
N THR A 155 16.02 -9.35 29.92
CA THR A 155 16.33 -8.11 29.21
C THR A 155 15.30 -7.76 28.13
N LYS A 156 14.66 -8.77 27.52
CA LYS A 156 13.60 -8.59 26.53
C LYS A 156 12.38 -7.88 27.13
N MET A 157 11.87 -8.33 28.28
CA MET A 157 10.73 -7.65 28.92
C MET A 157 11.10 -6.29 29.48
N ILE A 158 12.29 -6.16 30.08
CA ILE A 158 12.77 -4.84 30.55
C ILE A 158 12.73 -3.86 29.39
N LYS A 159 13.20 -4.26 28.20
CA LYS A 159 13.12 -3.42 27.00
C LYS A 159 11.68 -3.07 26.60
N VAL A 160 10.74 -4.02 26.62
CA VAL A 160 9.33 -3.76 26.29
C VAL A 160 8.74 -2.70 27.21
N PHE A 161 9.00 -2.81 28.52
CA PHE A 161 8.54 -1.85 29.52
C PHE A 161 9.21 -0.48 29.36
N THR A 162 10.54 -0.44 29.23
CA THR A 162 11.26 0.83 29.00
C THR A 162 10.81 1.51 27.72
N ASP A 163 10.66 0.77 26.62
CA ASP A 163 10.15 1.34 25.36
C ASP A 163 8.68 1.79 25.49
N ALA A 164 7.91 1.27 26.45
CA ALA A 164 6.54 1.71 26.73
C ALA A 164 6.45 2.90 27.70
N GLY A 165 7.59 3.37 28.23
CA GLY A 165 7.69 4.51 29.13
C GLY A 165 7.71 4.15 30.62
N TYR A 166 7.90 2.87 31.00
CA TYR A 166 8.08 2.50 32.41
C TYR A 166 9.36 3.14 32.97
N GLN A 167 9.24 3.80 34.11
CA GLN A 167 10.40 4.25 34.86
C GLN A 167 10.98 3.09 35.66
N GLN A 168 12.28 2.87 35.50
CA GLN A 168 13.00 1.87 36.25
C GLN A 168 13.35 2.43 37.63
N LYS A 169 12.69 1.94 38.69
CA LYS A 169 13.18 2.10 40.06
C LYS A 169 13.96 0.84 40.42
N ARG A 170 15.29 0.93 40.39
CA ARG A 170 16.16 -0.19 40.76
C ARG A 170 16.16 -0.34 42.28
N SER A 171 15.21 -1.11 42.82
CA SER A 171 15.40 -1.78 44.11
C SER A 171 16.00 -3.15 43.81
N PHE A 172 17.16 -3.45 44.39
CA PHE A 172 17.76 -4.80 44.35
C PHE A 172 17.33 -5.63 45.56
N GLU A 173 16.39 -5.14 46.36
CA GLU A 173 15.71 -5.93 47.38
C GLU A 173 14.97 -7.06 46.65
N ASP A 174 15.33 -8.30 46.97
CA ASP A 174 14.69 -9.56 46.51
C ASP A 174 15.05 -10.11 45.11
N GLY A 175 16.08 -9.59 44.43
CA GLY A 175 16.62 -10.22 43.21
C GLY A 175 15.73 -10.11 41.96
N SER A 176 14.65 -9.33 42.03
CA SER A 176 13.83 -8.90 40.89
C SER A 176 14.04 -7.40 40.60
N VAL A 177 13.63 -6.92 39.42
CA VAL A 177 13.60 -5.51 39.05
C VAL A 177 12.15 -5.03 39.12
N HIS A 178 11.88 -4.04 39.99
CA HIS A 178 10.58 -3.41 40.08
C HIS A 178 10.46 -2.25 39.07
N LEU A 179 9.38 -2.25 38.29
CA LEU A 179 9.12 -1.27 37.23
C LEU A 179 7.75 -0.63 37.47
N THR A 180 7.68 0.70 37.40
CA THR A 180 6.43 1.46 37.54
C THR A 180 6.12 2.25 36.26
N LEU A 181 4.87 2.23 35.82
CA LEU A 181 4.38 3.04 34.69
C LEU A 181 3.22 3.91 35.11
N ASP A 182 3.32 5.19 34.77
CA ASP A 182 2.18 6.09 34.73
C ASP A 182 1.37 5.88 33.44
N LEU A 183 0.08 5.61 33.58
CA LEU A 183 -0.84 5.40 32.46
C LEU A 183 -1.34 6.71 31.85
N GLU A 184 -1.09 7.86 32.46
CA GLU A 184 -1.33 9.14 31.82
C GLU A 184 -0.41 9.32 30.60
N PRO A 185 -0.96 9.57 29.40
CA PRO A 185 -0.13 9.70 28.20
C PRO A 185 0.75 10.94 28.27
N THR A 186 2.05 10.75 28.14
CA THR A 186 3.01 11.83 27.92
C THR A 186 3.20 12.08 26.43
N ALA A 187 3.77 13.24 26.06
CA ALA A 187 4.09 13.52 24.66
C ALA A 187 5.06 12.48 24.07
N GLU A 188 6.01 12.00 24.88
CA GLU A 188 6.97 10.97 24.51
C GLU A 188 6.31 9.60 24.32
N SER A 189 5.45 9.17 25.25
CA SER A 189 4.78 7.86 25.13
C SER A 189 3.85 7.82 23.91
N LEU A 190 3.13 8.91 23.64
CA LEU A 190 2.32 9.06 22.43
C LEU A 190 3.17 9.04 21.15
N ALA A 191 4.36 9.65 21.16
CA ALA A 191 5.27 9.63 20.01
C ALA A 191 5.77 8.21 19.71
N VAL A 192 6.14 7.46 20.75
CA VAL A 192 6.58 6.06 20.60
C VAL A 192 5.44 5.17 20.09
N GLN A 193 4.23 5.30 20.64
CA GLN A 193 3.05 4.57 20.15
C GLN A 193 2.80 4.85 18.67
N ARG A 194 2.80 6.13 18.27
CA ARG A 194 2.58 6.53 16.87
C ARG A 194 3.67 6.03 15.93
N ALA A 195 4.93 5.99 16.38
CA ALA A 195 6.03 5.45 15.59
C ALA A 195 5.94 3.93 15.43
N ARG A 196 5.40 3.21 16.42
CA ARG A 196 5.13 1.76 16.29
C ARG A 196 3.96 1.51 15.35
N GLU A 197 2.85 2.23 15.52
CA GLU A 197 1.68 2.19 14.64
C GLU A 197 2.11 2.40 13.18
N GLN A 198 2.92 3.44 12.91
CA GLN A 198 3.42 3.74 11.57
C GLN A 198 4.23 2.59 10.97
N ARG A 199 5.25 2.07 11.68
CA ARG A 199 6.11 1.00 11.14
C ARG A 199 5.34 -0.30 10.92
N ALA A 200 4.42 -0.65 11.82
CA ALA A 200 3.60 -1.85 11.70
C ALA A 200 2.66 -1.76 10.48
N GLU A 201 1.96 -0.63 10.32
CA GLU A 201 1.05 -0.41 9.19
C GLU A 201 1.79 -0.30 7.85
N ALA A 202 2.93 0.40 7.81
CA ALA A 202 3.77 0.48 6.63
C ALA A 202 4.28 -0.90 6.19
N ARG A 203 4.75 -1.72 7.13
CA ARG A 203 5.18 -3.10 6.85
C ARG A 203 4.02 -3.97 6.37
N SER A 204 2.83 -3.77 6.94
CA SER A 204 1.61 -4.46 6.55
C SER A 204 1.24 -4.22 5.08
N VAL A 205 1.33 -2.97 4.63
CA VAL A 205 1.13 -2.60 3.22
C VAL A 205 2.27 -3.11 2.34
N GLN A 206 3.51 -3.01 2.79
CA GLN A 206 4.68 -3.50 2.04
C GLN A 206 4.56 -4.98 1.69
N ARG A 207 4.06 -5.82 2.61
CA ARG A 207 3.80 -7.26 2.33
C ARG A 207 2.81 -7.49 1.19
N LEU A 208 1.90 -6.55 0.95
CA LEU A 208 0.90 -6.63 -0.11
C LEU A 208 1.44 -6.10 -1.44
N LEU A 209 2.38 -5.16 -1.40
CA LEU A 209 2.94 -4.49 -2.58
C LEU A 209 4.27 -5.07 -3.05
N ALA A 210 5.01 -5.78 -2.21
CA ALA A 210 6.28 -6.43 -2.55
C ALA A 210 6.30 -7.89 -2.05
N PRO A 211 5.36 -8.75 -2.49
CA PRO A 211 5.36 -10.16 -2.14
C PRO A 211 6.49 -10.91 -2.86
N GLY A 212 7.09 -11.90 -2.21
CA GLY A 212 8.04 -12.83 -2.85
C GLY A 212 7.34 -13.94 -3.64
N SER A 213 6.04 -14.13 -3.41
CA SER A 213 5.24 -15.16 -4.06
C SER A 213 3.76 -14.77 -4.16
N VAL A 214 3.13 -15.10 -5.29
CA VAL A 214 1.73 -14.76 -5.59
C VAL A 214 0.99 -16.01 -6.09
N ALA A 215 -0.16 -16.32 -5.48
CA ALA A 215 -1.11 -17.31 -5.99
C ALA A 215 -2.34 -16.61 -6.57
N VAL A 216 -2.72 -16.92 -7.81
CA VAL A 216 -3.95 -16.43 -8.42
C VAL A 216 -5.02 -17.51 -8.36
N VAL A 217 -6.05 -17.29 -7.55
CA VAL A 217 -7.17 -18.23 -7.33
C VAL A 217 -8.33 -17.87 -8.24
N GLY A 218 -8.81 -18.83 -9.03
CA GLY A 218 -9.88 -18.62 -10.01
C GLY A 218 -9.39 -18.36 -11.44
N VAL A 219 -8.20 -18.86 -11.80
CA VAL A 219 -7.66 -18.77 -13.16
C VAL A 219 -8.45 -19.71 -14.07
N SER A 220 -9.13 -19.20 -15.10
CA SER A 220 -9.89 -20.05 -16.02
C SER A 220 -9.00 -20.92 -16.91
N ARG A 221 -9.46 -22.15 -17.19
CA ARG A 221 -8.84 -23.03 -18.21
C ARG A 221 -9.01 -22.53 -19.64
N SER A 222 -10.02 -21.70 -19.90
CA SER A 222 -10.28 -21.14 -21.23
C SER A 222 -9.35 -19.97 -21.60
N GLY A 223 -8.48 -19.53 -20.68
CA GLY A 223 -7.65 -18.32 -20.84
C GLY A 223 -8.45 -17.01 -20.71
N GLY A 224 -9.76 -17.05 -20.52
CA GLY A 224 -10.60 -15.86 -20.33
C GLY A 224 -10.88 -15.53 -18.85
N GLY A 225 -11.46 -14.36 -18.62
CA GLY A 225 -11.96 -13.94 -17.30
C GLY A 225 -10.92 -13.24 -16.41
N VAL A 226 -11.40 -12.79 -15.24
CA VAL A 226 -10.67 -11.93 -14.30
C VAL A 226 -9.35 -12.57 -13.85
N GLY A 227 -9.39 -13.82 -13.36
CA GLY A 227 -8.18 -14.50 -12.87
C GLY A 227 -7.12 -14.72 -13.95
N ALA A 228 -7.54 -15.08 -15.17
CA ALA A 228 -6.61 -15.25 -16.29
C ALA A 228 -5.98 -13.91 -16.73
N SER A 229 -6.75 -12.81 -16.71
CA SER A 229 -6.22 -11.47 -17.00
C SER A 229 -5.17 -11.04 -15.99
N VAL A 230 -5.40 -11.24 -14.68
CA VAL A 230 -4.41 -10.91 -13.66
C VAL A 230 -3.16 -11.77 -13.77
N LEU A 231 -3.32 -13.07 -14.03
CA LEU A 231 -2.18 -13.97 -14.22
C LEU A 231 -1.30 -13.54 -15.38
N ARG A 232 -1.91 -13.12 -16.50
CA ARG A 232 -1.17 -12.54 -17.63
C ARG A 232 -0.50 -11.22 -17.27
N ASN A 233 -1.21 -10.32 -16.59
CA ASN A 233 -0.64 -9.04 -16.18
C ASN A 233 0.61 -9.21 -15.29
N LEU A 234 0.57 -10.15 -14.34
CA LEU A 234 1.71 -10.49 -13.48
C LEU A 234 2.89 -11.07 -14.27
N ARG A 235 2.60 -11.96 -15.23
CA ARG A 235 3.64 -12.58 -16.07
C ARG A 235 4.26 -11.56 -17.03
N ASP A 236 3.42 -10.75 -17.68
CA ASP A 236 3.82 -9.81 -18.71
C ASP A 236 4.46 -8.54 -18.11
N SER A 237 4.22 -8.25 -16.83
CA SER A 237 4.93 -7.18 -16.10
C SER A 237 6.35 -7.56 -15.69
N GLY A 238 6.72 -8.85 -15.72
CA GLY A 238 8.05 -9.31 -15.31
C GLY A 238 8.19 -9.68 -13.83
N PHE A 239 7.08 -9.95 -13.12
CA PHE A 239 7.09 -10.21 -11.67
C PHE A 239 8.23 -11.13 -11.23
N HIS A 240 9.07 -10.63 -10.31
CA HIS A 240 10.32 -11.29 -9.91
C HIS A 240 10.12 -12.46 -8.94
N GLY A 241 8.98 -12.52 -8.26
CA GLY A 241 8.66 -13.57 -7.30
C GLY A 241 8.10 -14.85 -7.93
N HIS A 242 7.75 -15.81 -7.08
CA HIS A 242 7.13 -17.06 -7.52
C HIS A 242 5.65 -16.87 -7.86
N LEU A 243 5.23 -17.33 -9.03
CA LEU A 243 3.84 -17.20 -9.50
C LEU A 243 3.17 -18.56 -9.59
N TYR A 244 1.96 -18.68 -9.03
CA TYR A 244 1.17 -19.90 -8.99
C TYR A 244 -0.26 -19.65 -9.50
N ALA A 245 -0.78 -20.55 -10.32
CA ALA A 245 -2.17 -20.54 -10.76
C ALA A 245 -2.98 -21.59 -9.99
N VAL A 246 -4.16 -21.22 -9.48
CA VAL A 246 -5.03 -22.14 -8.74
C VAL A 246 -6.39 -22.25 -9.41
N ASN A 247 -6.74 -23.48 -9.78
CA ASN A 247 -8.04 -23.86 -10.34
C ASN A 247 -8.37 -25.30 -9.93
N GLU A 248 -9.49 -25.52 -9.25
CA GLU A 248 -9.91 -26.85 -8.79
C GLU A 248 -10.11 -27.87 -9.91
N ALA A 249 -10.53 -27.41 -11.09
CA ALA A 249 -10.69 -28.24 -12.28
C ALA A 249 -9.40 -28.36 -13.10
N ALA A 250 -8.26 -27.87 -12.60
CA ALA A 250 -6.97 -28.04 -13.27
C ALA A 250 -6.68 -29.53 -13.49
N SER A 251 -6.53 -29.88 -14.76
CA SER A 251 -6.08 -31.19 -15.23
C SER A 251 -4.74 -31.10 -15.96
N THR A 252 -4.24 -29.87 -16.16
CA THR A 252 -2.97 -29.56 -16.83
C THR A 252 -1.99 -29.03 -15.80
N ASP A 253 -0.69 -29.28 -16.02
CA ASP A 253 0.38 -28.78 -15.16
C ASP A 253 0.57 -27.25 -15.27
N LEU A 254 0.11 -26.63 -16.36
CA LEU A 254 0.28 -25.21 -16.64
C LEU A 254 -1.05 -24.54 -17.03
N LEU A 255 -1.21 -23.28 -16.61
CA LEU A 255 -2.23 -22.32 -17.05
C LEU A 255 -1.54 -21.02 -17.44
N ASP A 256 -1.72 -20.55 -18.68
CA ASP A 256 -1.01 -19.37 -19.24
C ASP A 256 0.51 -19.39 -19.00
N GLY A 257 1.13 -20.58 -19.05
CA GLY A 257 2.57 -20.79 -18.85
C GLY A 257 3.03 -20.82 -17.40
N VAL A 258 2.11 -20.74 -16.43
CA VAL A 258 2.38 -20.76 -14.98
C VAL A 258 1.96 -22.10 -14.38
N ARG A 259 2.72 -22.62 -13.40
CA ARG A 259 2.41 -23.87 -12.70
C ARG A 259 1.01 -23.80 -12.06
N ALA A 260 0.19 -24.77 -12.41
CA ALA A 260 -1.19 -24.88 -11.96
C ALA A 260 -1.35 -25.90 -10.82
N TYR A 261 -2.16 -25.55 -9.84
CA TYR A 261 -2.52 -26.37 -8.68
C TYR A 261 -4.04 -26.42 -8.53
N ARG A 262 -4.55 -27.47 -7.89
CA ARG A 262 -5.99 -27.64 -7.65
C ARG A 262 -6.44 -26.83 -6.45
N ALA A 263 -5.62 -26.80 -5.40
CA ALA A 263 -5.81 -25.98 -4.22
C ALA A 263 -4.52 -25.24 -3.85
N VAL A 264 -4.66 -24.18 -3.03
CA VAL A 264 -3.51 -23.44 -2.47
C VAL A 264 -2.61 -24.36 -1.65
N ALA A 265 -3.20 -25.28 -0.89
CA ALA A 265 -2.49 -26.26 -0.07
C ALA A 265 -1.53 -27.18 -0.88
N ASP A 266 -1.82 -27.39 -2.17
CA ASP A 266 -1.02 -28.28 -3.02
C ASP A 266 0.31 -27.65 -3.47
N ILE A 267 0.51 -26.34 -3.26
CA ILE A 267 1.69 -25.60 -3.76
C ILE A 267 2.99 -26.10 -3.11
N GLY A 268 2.93 -26.56 -1.85
CA GLY A 268 4.09 -27.09 -1.12
C GLY A 268 5.20 -26.07 -0.82
N ALA A 269 4.94 -24.77 -1.05
CA ALA A 269 5.86 -23.67 -0.81
C ALA A 269 5.12 -22.47 -0.20
N PRO A 270 5.82 -21.54 0.50
CA PRO A 270 5.20 -20.33 1.03
C PRO A 270 4.53 -19.50 -0.06
N VAL A 271 3.39 -18.89 0.29
CA VAL A 271 2.66 -17.94 -0.55
C VAL A 271 2.44 -16.66 0.26
N ASP A 272 2.95 -15.53 -0.21
CA ASP A 272 2.84 -14.26 0.51
C ASP A 272 1.51 -13.58 0.23
N LEU A 273 1.10 -13.54 -1.06
CA LEU A 273 -0.11 -12.88 -1.52
C LEU A 273 -1.01 -13.84 -2.32
N ALA A 274 -2.31 -13.84 -2.04
CA ALA A 274 -3.30 -14.51 -2.89
C ALA A 274 -4.24 -13.50 -3.56
N VAL A 275 -4.37 -13.56 -4.88
CA VAL A 275 -5.37 -12.81 -5.65
C VAL A 275 -6.59 -13.71 -5.85
N ILE A 276 -7.73 -13.31 -5.28
CA ILE A 276 -8.97 -14.09 -5.30
C ILE A 276 -9.91 -13.52 -6.37
N ALA A 277 -10.16 -14.34 -7.40
CA ALA A 277 -10.99 -14.03 -8.56
C ALA A 277 -12.07 -15.12 -8.79
N VAL A 278 -12.70 -15.59 -7.72
CA VAL A 278 -13.83 -16.56 -7.74
C VAL A 278 -15.16 -15.87 -7.38
N PRO A 279 -16.33 -16.45 -7.69
CA PRO A 279 -17.61 -15.90 -7.25
C PRO A 279 -17.69 -15.66 -5.73
N ALA A 280 -18.45 -14.66 -5.30
CA ALA A 280 -18.51 -14.19 -3.91
C ALA A 280 -18.84 -15.32 -2.90
N GLU A 281 -19.64 -16.28 -3.32
CA GLU A 281 -20.07 -17.44 -2.54
C GLU A 281 -18.92 -18.39 -2.21
N ARG A 282 -17.87 -18.39 -3.06
CA ARG A 282 -16.70 -19.28 -2.95
C ARG A 282 -15.50 -18.62 -2.28
N VAL A 283 -15.54 -17.30 -2.09
CA VAL A 283 -14.46 -16.56 -1.44
C VAL A 283 -14.19 -17.06 -0.01
N PRO A 284 -15.19 -17.38 0.85
CA PRO A 284 -14.91 -17.90 2.20
C PRO A 284 -14.09 -19.18 2.20
N GLU A 285 -14.35 -20.10 1.26
CA GLU A 285 -13.57 -21.34 1.08
C GLU A 285 -12.12 -21.02 0.68
N ALA A 286 -11.94 -20.12 -0.28
CA ALA A 286 -10.61 -19.68 -0.72
C ALA A 286 -9.82 -18.99 0.40
N VAL A 287 -10.49 -18.16 1.22
CA VAL A 287 -9.88 -17.48 2.37
C VAL A 287 -9.44 -18.48 3.44
N ALA A 288 -10.26 -19.51 3.73
CA ALA A 288 -9.88 -20.56 4.66
C ALA A 288 -8.64 -21.31 4.17
N ALA A 289 -8.63 -21.74 2.90
CA ALA A 289 -7.48 -22.42 2.31
C ALA A 289 -6.21 -21.56 2.32
N CYS A 290 -6.33 -20.24 2.09
CA CYS A 290 -5.21 -19.31 2.19
C CYS A 290 -4.73 -19.16 3.64
N GLY A 291 -5.65 -19.07 4.59
CA GLY A 291 -5.35 -18.95 6.01
C GLY A 291 -4.62 -20.18 6.57
N ASP A 292 -5.11 -21.38 6.23
CA ASP A 292 -4.51 -22.65 6.65
C ASP A 292 -3.13 -22.86 6.02
N HIS A 293 -2.90 -22.32 4.81
CA HIS A 293 -1.60 -22.32 4.14
C HIS A 293 -0.62 -21.25 4.68
N GLY A 294 -1.10 -20.32 5.52
CA GLY A 294 -0.29 -19.24 6.09
C GLY A 294 -0.03 -18.07 5.12
N VAL A 295 -0.94 -17.81 4.17
CA VAL A 295 -0.88 -16.63 3.31
C VAL A 295 -0.92 -15.36 4.17
N GLN A 296 -0.16 -14.33 3.80
CA GLN A 296 -0.05 -13.10 4.61
C GLN A 296 -1.07 -12.04 4.19
N GLY A 297 -1.45 -12.02 2.91
CA GLY A 297 -2.30 -10.98 2.35
C GLY A 297 -3.19 -11.46 1.21
N LEU A 298 -4.34 -10.80 1.06
CA LEU A 298 -5.33 -11.11 0.03
C LEU A 298 -5.67 -9.87 -0.80
N VAL A 299 -5.81 -10.06 -2.10
CA VAL A 299 -6.48 -9.11 -3.01
C VAL A 299 -7.76 -9.77 -3.50
N VAL A 300 -8.92 -9.32 -3.01
CA VAL A 300 -10.22 -9.87 -3.40
C VAL A 300 -10.84 -8.98 -4.47
N LEU A 301 -10.82 -9.48 -5.71
CA LEU A 301 -11.37 -8.77 -6.87
C LEU A 301 -12.89 -8.94 -6.97
N SER A 302 -13.42 -10.00 -6.36
CA SER A 302 -14.83 -10.36 -6.42
C SER A 302 -15.74 -9.27 -5.83
N ALA A 303 -16.76 -8.89 -6.60
CA ALA A 303 -17.90 -8.11 -6.16
C ALA A 303 -18.94 -9.00 -5.43
N GLY A 304 -20.11 -8.46 -5.10
CA GLY A 304 -21.18 -9.13 -4.34
C GLY A 304 -21.14 -8.85 -2.83
N TYR A 305 -20.46 -7.78 -2.38
CA TYR A 305 -20.26 -7.48 -0.96
C TYR A 305 -21.04 -6.25 -0.54
N GLY A 306 -20.47 -5.37 0.29
CA GLY A 306 -21.23 -4.26 0.86
C GLY A 306 -21.88 -3.33 -0.17
N GLU A 307 -21.40 -3.32 -1.40
CA GLU A 307 -21.98 -2.60 -2.54
C GLU A 307 -23.30 -3.18 -3.02
N SER A 308 -23.60 -4.45 -2.67
CA SER A 308 -24.81 -5.19 -3.01
C SER A 308 -25.90 -5.10 -1.93
N GLY A 309 -25.84 -4.10 -1.05
CA GLY A 309 -26.86 -3.84 -0.02
C GLY A 309 -26.62 -4.59 1.31
N PRO A 310 -27.65 -4.69 2.19
CA PRO A 310 -27.49 -5.15 3.57
C PRO A 310 -26.93 -6.58 3.73
N GLN A 311 -27.36 -7.51 2.88
CA GLN A 311 -26.87 -8.90 2.90
C GLN A 311 -25.39 -8.96 2.50
N GLY A 312 -25.01 -8.22 1.45
CA GLY A 312 -23.61 -8.11 1.05
C GLY A 312 -22.73 -7.41 2.09
N ALA A 313 -23.28 -6.44 2.84
CA ALA A 313 -22.57 -5.83 3.97
C ALA A 313 -22.35 -6.81 5.13
N ALA A 314 -23.32 -7.70 5.40
CA ALA A 314 -23.14 -8.79 6.36
C ALA A 314 -22.06 -9.78 5.90
N ARG A 315 -22.09 -10.18 4.62
CA ARG A 315 -21.05 -11.02 4.01
C ARG A 315 -19.66 -10.39 4.10
N GLN A 316 -19.56 -9.07 3.90
CA GLN A 316 -18.29 -8.35 4.02
C GLN A 316 -17.74 -8.33 5.45
N ARG A 317 -18.60 -8.13 6.46
CA ARG A 317 -18.20 -8.21 7.87
C ARG A 317 -17.66 -9.59 8.20
N GLU A 318 -18.33 -10.63 7.70
CA GLU A 318 -17.92 -12.02 7.90
C GLU A 318 -16.59 -12.35 7.20
N LEU A 319 -16.42 -11.91 5.95
CA LEU A 319 -15.15 -12.00 5.23
C LEU A 319 -14.02 -11.36 6.03
N LEU A 320 -14.21 -10.11 6.50
CA LEU A 320 -13.18 -9.41 7.26
C LEU A 320 -12.84 -10.13 8.56
N ARG A 321 -13.85 -10.63 9.27
CA ARG A 321 -13.67 -11.41 10.51
C ARG A 321 -12.82 -12.65 10.25
N GLN A 322 -13.11 -13.38 9.18
CA GLN A 322 -12.35 -14.58 8.78
C GLN A 322 -10.91 -14.24 8.38
N VAL A 323 -10.69 -13.21 7.56
CA VAL A 323 -9.34 -12.77 7.17
C VAL A 323 -8.50 -12.43 8.39
N ARG A 324 -9.05 -11.63 9.31
CA ARG A 324 -8.34 -11.19 10.51
C ARG A 324 -8.13 -12.32 11.51
N SER A 325 -9.03 -13.30 11.57
CA SER A 325 -8.79 -14.47 12.43
C SER A 325 -7.53 -15.21 12.00
N TYR A 326 -7.20 -15.29 10.71
CA TYR A 326 -5.96 -15.91 10.24
C TYR A 326 -4.72 -15.01 10.31
N GLY A 327 -4.83 -13.79 10.83
CA GLY A 327 -3.71 -12.84 10.86
C GLY A 327 -3.39 -12.20 9.50
N MET A 328 -4.27 -12.36 8.51
CA MET A 328 -4.09 -11.84 7.15
C MET A 328 -4.50 -10.37 7.04
N ARG A 329 -4.13 -9.74 5.92
CA ARG A 329 -4.59 -8.41 5.49
C ARG A 329 -5.40 -8.50 4.20
N LEU A 330 -6.33 -7.58 3.99
CA LEU A 330 -7.21 -7.56 2.82
C LEU A 330 -7.18 -6.24 2.04
N ILE A 331 -6.99 -6.35 0.73
CA ILE A 331 -7.33 -5.30 -0.25
C ILE A 331 -8.63 -5.73 -0.93
N GLY A 332 -9.65 -4.87 -0.88
CA GLY A 332 -11.00 -5.16 -1.35
C GLY A 332 -12.01 -5.37 -0.21
N PRO A 333 -13.06 -6.18 -0.43
CA PRO A 333 -13.42 -6.84 -1.68
C PRO A 333 -13.83 -5.83 -2.77
N ASN A 334 -14.23 -6.33 -3.95
CA ASN A 334 -14.53 -5.49 -5.11
C ASN A 334 -13.35 -4.58 -5.49
N ALA A 335 -12.12 -5.07 -5.28
CA ALA A 335 -10.91 -4.36 -5.63
C ALA A 335 -10.64 -4.44 -7.14
N PHE A 336 -9.95 -3.44 -7.68
CA PHE A 336 -9.37 -3.52 -9.02
C PHE A 336 -7.96 -4.15 -9.01
N GLY A 337 -7.28 -4.13 -7.85
CA GLY A 337 -5.99 -4.75 -7.63
C GLY A 337 -4.89 -3.77 -7.26
N VAL A 338 -3.63 -4.24 -7.37
CA VAL A 338 -2.43 -3.50 -6.96
C VAL A 338 -1.32 -3.58 -8.01
N ILE A 339 -0.48 -2.55 -8.06
CA ILE A 339 0.72 -2.49 -8.90
C ILE A 339 1.89 -1.96 -8.04
N ASN A 340 3.07 -2.53 -8.23
CA ASN A 340 4.34 -1.98 -7.75
C ASN A 340 5.39 -2.13 -8.85
N THR A 341 5.96 -1.02 -9.29
CA THR A 341 6.88 -0.94 -10.43
C THR A 341 8.36 -0.94 -10.01
N ALA A 342 8.65 -1.19 -8.71
CA ALA A 342 10.00 -1.35 -8.24
C ALA A 342 10.71 -2.48 -9.04
N PRO A 343 11.96 -2.27 -9.52
CA PRO A 343 12.62 -3.23 -10.41
C PRO A 343 12.93 -4.59 -9.79
N ASP A 344 12.92 -4.70 -8.48
CA ASP A 344 13.10 -5.93 -7.73
C ASP A 344 11.76 -6.64 -7.43
N VAL A 345 10.64 -6.05 -7.87
CA VAL A 345 9.28 -6.54 -7.61
C VAL A 345 8.51 -6.75 -8.92
N GLU A 346 8.28 -5.69 -9.71
CA GLU A 346 7.49 -5.70 -10.95
C GLU A 346 6.11 -6.38 -10.84
N LEU A 347 5.38 -6.07 -9.76
CA LEU A 347 4.07 -6.64 -9.46
C LEU A 347 2.97 -5.90 -10.24
N ASN A 348 2.18 -6.62 -11.05
CA ASN A 348 0.91 -6.14 -11.60
C ASN A 348 -0.23 -7.13 -11.29
N ALA A 349 -0.63 -7.19 -10.02
CA ALA A 349 -1.79 -7.97 -9.55
C ALA A 349 -3.09 -7.18 -9.69
N SER A 350 -3.37 -6.67 -10.90
CA SER A 350 -4.52 -5.82 -11.17
C SER A 350 -5.20 -6.13 -12.51
N LEU A 351 -6.35 -5.50 -12.73
CA LEU A 351 -7.08 -5.52 -14.00
C LEU A 351 -6.72 -4.34 -14.91
N ALA A 352 -5.55 -3.70 -14.69
CA ALA A 352 -5.09 -2.59 -15.52
C ALA A 352 -5.01 -3.01 -17.00
N PRO A 353 -5.53 -2.17 -17.92
CA PRO A 353 -5.39 -2.42 -19.35
C PRO A 353 -3.92 -2.27 -19.78
N ALA A 354 -3.56 -2.90 -20.89
CA ALA A 354 -2.26 -2.70 -21.53
C ALA A 354 -2.20 -1.33 -22.25
N PRO A 355 -1.01 -0.71 -22.35
CA PRO A 355 0.26 -1.16 -21.78
C PRO A 355 0.31 -0.97 -20.25
N ALA A 356 1.11 -1.79 -19.58
CA ALA A 356 1.32 -1.63 -18.14
C ALA A 356 1.97 -0.25 -17.85
N PRO A 357 1.63 0.40 -16.71
CA PRO A 357 2.27 1.64 -16.33
C PRO A 357 3.79 1.49 -16.20
N ALA A 358 4.53 2.43 -16.77
CA ALA A 358 5.97 2.51 -16.59
C ALA A 358 6.33 2.81 -15.13
N ARG A 359 7.61 2.61 -14.79
CA ARG A 359 8.13 3.05 -13.49
C ARG A 359 8.16 4.57 -13.41
N GLY A 360 7.75 5.11 -12.28
CA GLY A 360 7.84 6.53 -11.95
C GLY A 360 7.81 6.75 -10.44
N ARG A 361 7.45 7.98 -10.05
CA ARG A 361 7.58 8.50 -8.68
C ARG A 361 6.23 8.79 -8.01
N ILE A 362 5.14 8.44 -8.70
CA ILE A 362 3.77 8.73 -8.28
C ILE A 362 3.16 7.49 -7.61
N GLY A 363 2.77 7.64 -6.35
CA GLY A 363 1.91 6.70 -5.65
C GLY A 363 0.45 7.05 -5.90
N LEU A 364 -0.37 6.09 -6.33
CA LEU A 364 -1.79 6.31 -6.63
C LEU A 364 -2.71 5.40 -5.81
N PHE A 365 -3.63 5.99 -5.05
CA PHE A 365 -4.64 5.29 -4.27
C PHE A 365 -6.04 5.66 -4.77
N THR A 366 -6.91 4.66 -4.93
CA THR A 366 -8.31 4.87 -5.29
C THR A 366 -9.25 3.92 -4.55
N GLN A 367 -10.44 4.41 -4.22
CA GLN A 367 -11.55 3.60 -3.70
C GLN A 367 -12.46 3.09 -4.83
N SER A 368 -12.39 3.68 -6.03
CA SER A 368 -13.18 3.29 -7.19
C SER A 368 -12.33 2.64 -8.27
N GLY A 369 -12.74 1.45 -8.73
CA GLY A 369 -12.07 0.74 -9.82
C GLY A 369 -12.16 1.49 -11.16
N ALA A 370 -13.34 2.02 -11.51
CA ALA A 370 -13.54 2.76 -12.75
C ALA A 370 -12.69 4.05 -12.80
N ILE A 371 -12.64 4.79 -11.70
CA ILE A 371 -11.79 5.97 -11.57
C ILE A 371 -10.30 5.57 -11.58
N GLY A 372 -9.95 4.43 -10.98
CA GLY A 372 -8.62 3.85 -11.07
C GLY A 372 -8.18 3.61 -12.51
N ILE A 373 -9.02 2.97 -13.33
CA ILE A 373 -8.76 2.76 -14.76
C ILE A 373 -8.54 4.08 -15.47
N ALA A 374 -9.42 5.07 -15.23
CA ALA A 374 -9.34 6.38 -15.87
C ALA A 374 -8.02 7.10 -15.52
N LEU A 375 -7.62 7.09 -14.24
CA LEU A 375 -6.39 7.69 -13.75
C LEU A 375 -5.15 6.99 -14.31
N LEU A 376 -5.10 5.65 -14.25
CA LEU A 376 -4.01 4.86 -14.83
C LEU A 376 -3.85 5.14 -16.33
N SER A 377 -4.97 5.11 -17.07
CA SER A 377 -4.95 5.37 -18.51
C SER A 377 -4.52 6.80 -18.83
N ALA A 378 -4.91 7.78 -17.99
CA ALA A 378 -4.50 9.17 -18.14
C ALA A 378 -3.00 9.37 -17.90
N LEU A 379 -2.43 8.71 -16.88
CA LEU A 379 -1.00 8.75 -16.60
C LEU A 379 -0.19 8.09 -17.71
N VAL A 380 -0.58 6.88 -18.15
CA VAL A 380 0.07 6.17 -19.25
C VAL A 380 0.06 6.98 -20.54
N ARG A 381 -1.08 7.60 -20.90
CA ARG A 381 -1.16 8.45 -22.11
C ARG A 381 -0.23 9.68 -22.06
N ARG A 382 0.16 10.11 -20.86
CA ARG A 382 1.04 11.27 -20.64
C ARG A 382 2.48 10.84 -20.31
N GLY A 383 2.83 9.58 -20.59
CA GLY A 383 4.18 9.03 -20.36
C GLY A 383 4.61 9.05 -18.90
N ALA A 384 3.65 9.03 -17.97
CA ALA A 384 3.93 9.11 -16.55
C ALA A 384 3.89 7.74 -15.91
N GLY A 385 4.98 7.41 -15.22
CA GLY A 385 5.09 6.18 -14.47
C GLY A 385 4.56 6.28 -13.05
N LEU A 386 4.34 5.12 -12.46
CA LEU A 386 3.91 4.96 -11.06
C LEU A 386 5.07 4.39 -10.24
N SER A 387 5.09 4.67 -8.94
CA SER A 387 5.83 3.87 -7.96
C SER A 387 4.98 2.68 -7.54
N SER A 388 3.75 2.96 -7.09
CA SER A 388 2.76 1.97 -6.68
C SER A 388 1.35 2.45 -6.94
N PHE A 389 0.44 1.50 -7.15
CA PHE A 389 -0.99 1.74 -7.28
C PHE A 389 -1.78 0.78 -6.42
N VAL A 390 -2.80 1.30 -5.74
CA VAL A 390 -3.71 0.51 -4.90
C VAL A 390 -5.15 0.92 -5.15
N SER A 391 -5.96 -0.02 -5.60
CA SER A 391 -7.41 0.10 -5.61
C SER A 391 -8.02 -0.71 -4.48
N ALA A 392 -8.50 -0.03 -3.44
CA ALA A 392 -9.02 -0.68 -2.24
C ALA A 392 -10.44 -1.23 -2.38
N GLY A 393 -11.15 -0.93 -3.47
CA GLY A 393 -12.57 -1.25 -3.65
C GLY A 393 -13.40 -0.77 -2.46
N ASN A 394 -14.16 -1.69 -1.86
CA ASN A 394 -15.00 -1.41 -0.69
C ASN A 394 -14.20 -0.97 0.55
N ARG A 395 -12.87 -1.17 0.55
CA ARG A 395 -11.96 -0.76 1.63
C ARG A 395 -12.42 -1.36 2.97
N ALA A 396 -12.56 -2.67 3.01
CA ALA A 396 -12.98 -3.38 4.22
C ALA A 396 -11.86 -3.42 5.28
N ASP A 397 -10.60 -3.44 4.85
CA ASP A 397 -9.43 -3.54 5.75
C ASP A 397 -8.39 -2.46 5.44
N VAL A 398 -7.55 -2.64 4.41
CA VAL A 398 -6.51 -1.66 4.03
C VAL A 398 -7.16 -0.39 3.51
N SER A 399 -6.68 0.76 3.99
CA SER A 399 -7.23 2.09 3.72
C SER A 399 -6.15 3.08 3.24
N GLY A 400 -6.58 4.25 2.79
CA GLY A 400 -5.64 5.34 2.45
C GLY A 400 -4.77 5.78 3.63
N ASN A 401 -5.19 5.53 4.89
CA ASN A 401 -4.35 5.79 6.05
C ASN A 401 -3.14 4.85 6.08
N ASP A 402 -3.34 3.56 5.83
CA ASP A 402 -2.26 2.57 5.77
C ASP A 402 -1.29 2.89 4.62
N ILE A 403 -1.83 3.29 3.47
CA ILE A 403 -1.02 3.67 2.29
C ILE A 403 -0.20 4.94 2.56
N LEU A 404 -0.76 5.96 3.23
CA LEU A 404 0.02 7.14 3.65
C LEU A 404 1.15 6.80 4.63
N GLN A 405 0.97 5.78 5.48
CA GLN A 405 2.00 5.31 6.41
C GLN A 405 3.15 4.64 5.65
N TYR A 406 2.83 3.86 4.61
CA TYR A 406 3.79 3.24 3.70
C TYR A 406 4.54 4.29 2.86
N TRP A 407 3.83 5.17 2.16
CA TRP A 407 4.45 6.20 1.32
C TRP A 407 5.26 7.23 2.10
N TYR A 408 5.02 7.41 3.41
CA TYR A 408 5.84 8.30 4.23
C TYR A 408 7.32 7.90 4.22
N GLU A 409 7.64 6.60 4.29
CA GLU A 409 9.02 6.08 4.31
C GLU A 409 9.49 5.54 2.95
N ASP A 410 8.58 5.28 2.00
CA ASP A 410 8.93 4.71 0.70
C ASP A 410 9.67 5.71 -0.21
N GLU A 411 10.98 5.55 -0.37
CA GLU A 411 11.82 6.42 -1.20
C GLU A 411 11.46 6.39 -2.69
N ALA A 412 10.75 5.36 -3.17
CA ALA A 412 10.31 5.28 -4.56
C ALA A 412 9.12 6.21 -4.86
N THR A 413 8.41 6.67 -3.82
CA THR A 413 7.22 7.53 -3.95
C THR A 413 7.54 8.94 -3.48
N ASP A 414 7.38 9.92 -4.37
CA ASP A 414 7.56 11.34 -4.07
C ASP A 414 6.25 12.12 -4.04
N VAL A 415 5.27 11.70 -4.84
CA VAL A 415 3.95 12.34 -4.92
C VAL A 415 2.87 11.31 -4.60
N ALA A 416 2.02 11.64 -3.64
CA ALA A 416 0.90 10.80 -3.22
C ALA A 416 -0.41 11.34 -3.79
N LEU A 417 -1.01 10.62 -4.73
CA LEU A 417 -2.33 10.92 -5.30
C LEU A 417 -3.38 10.01 -4.67
N LEU A 418 -4.43 10.60 -4.11
CA LEU A 418 -5.51 9.85 -3.49
C LEU A 418 -6.87 10.29 -4.04
N TYR A 419 -7.60 9.36 -4.64
CA TYR A 419 -9.04 9.51 -4.86
C TYR A 419 -9.80 8.93 -3.67
N LEU A 420 -10.45 9.81 -2.90
CA LEU A 420 -11.12 9.47 -1.64
C LEU A 420 -12.61 9.83 -1.67
N GLU A 421 -13.46 8.83 -1.60
CA GLU A 421 -14.89 8.96 -1.36
C GLU A 421 -15.16 9.16 0.14
N THR A 422 -14.38 8.49 1.00
CA THR A 422 -14.41 8.66 2.47
C THR A 422 -13.01 8.64 3.09
N LEU A 423 -12.82 9.50 4.10
CA LEU A 423 -11.58 9.62 4.88
C LEU A 423 -11.42 8.53 5.94
N GLY A 424 -12.45 7.71 6.16
CA GLY A 424 -12.46 6.73 7.25
C GLY A 424 -12.44 7.43 8.62
N ASN A 425 -11.34 7.33 9.35
CA ASN A 425 -11.09 8.07 10.60
C ASN A 425 -10.45 9.43 10.29
N PRO A 426 -11.19 10.56 10.32
CA PRO A 426 -10.67 11.85 9.86
C PRO A 426 -9.55 12.39 10.76
N ARG A 427 -9.56 12.07 12.06
CA ARG A 427 -8.50 12.47 13.00
C ARG A 427 -7.19 11.78 12.67
N LYS A 428 -7.24 10.46 12.44
CA LYS A 428 -6.07 9.68 12.01
C LYS A 428 -5.61 10.17 10.63
N PHE A 429 -6.52 10.29 9.66
CA PHE A 429 -6.19 10.77 8.32
C PHE A 429 -5.50 12.14 8.35
N SER A 430 -6.07 13.15 9.02
CA SER A 430 -5.48 14.49 9.08
C SER A 430 -4.09 14.50 9.72
N ARG A 431 -3.87 13.70 10.77
CA ARG A 431 -2.55 13.54 11.40
C ARG A 431 -1.53 12.92 10.43
N LEU A 432 -1.91 11.84 9.74
CA LEU A 432 -1.02 11.13 8.82
C LEU A 432 -0.72 11.98 7.58
N ALA A 433 -1.76 12.56 6.98
CA ALA A 433 -1.64 13.46 5.85
C ALA A 433 -0.75 14.66 6.17
N ARG A 434 -0.88 15.29 7.35
CA ARG A 434 0.01 16.37 7.79
C ARG A 434 1.47 15.95 7.84
N ARG A 435 1.74 14.77 8.40
CA ARG A 435 3.11 14.28 8.51
C ARG A 435 3.70 13.96 7.12
N THR A 436 2.92 13.33 6.25
CA THR A 436 3.34 13.01 4.87
C THR A 436 3.51 14.27 4.02
N ALA A 437 2.54 15.19 4.04
CA ALA A 437 2.57 16.45 3.30
C ALA A 437 3.74 17.36 3.67
N ALA A 438 4.31 17.20 4.87
CA ALA A 438 5.51 17.93 5.30
C ALA A 438 6.78 17.53 4.53
N VAL A 439 6.81 16.35 3.93
CA VAL A 439 7.98 15.81 3.23
C VAL A 439 7.70 15.41 1.77
N LYS A 440 6.45 15.12 1.43
CA LYS A 440 6.01 14.64 0.12
C LYS A 440 4.66 15.25 -0.23
N PRO A 441 4.47 15.86 -1.42
CA PRO A 441 3.18 16.40 -1.80
C PRO A 441 2.06 15.34 -1.75
N VAL A 442 0.95 15.69 -1.09
CA VAL A 442 -0.26 14.86 -1.00
C VAL A 442 -1.38 15.59 -1.72
N VAL A 443 -1.91 14.97 -2.78
CA VAL A 443 -3.00 15.51 -3.59
C VAL A 443 -4.22 14.62 -3.42
N VAL A 444 -5.36 15.22 -3.07
CA VAL A 444 -6.62 14.51 -2.85
C VAL A 444 -7.69 15.02 -3.79
N ALA A 445 -8.24 14.13 -4.61
CA ALA A 445 -9.51 14.34 -5.28
C ALA A 445 -10.60 13.69 -4.43
N LYS A 446 -11.58 14.47 -4.00
CA LYS A 446 -12.69 13.94 -3.20
C LYS A 446 -13.80 13.44 -4.12
N GLY A 447 -14.15 12.16 -4.00
CA GLY A 447 -15.37 11.61 -4.60
C GLY A 447 -16.62 12.32 -4.05
N GLY A 448 -17.71 12.33 -4.80
CA GLY A 448 -18.91 13.13 -4.51
C GLY A 448 -19.46 13.00 -3.07
N ARG A 449 -20.44 13.84 -2.72
CA ARG A 449 -20.97 13.99 -1.34
C ARG A 449 -21.55 12.71 -0.70
N HIS A 450 -21.70 11.63 -1.46
CA HIS A 450 -22.28 10.37 -1.03
C HIS A 450 -21.19 9.32 -0.82
N THR A 451 -21.33 8.51 0.23
CA THR A 451 -20.46 7.35 0.44
C THR A 451 -20.95 6.20 -0.42
N PRO A 452 -20.10 5.65 -1.29
CA PRO A 452 -20.52 4.55 -2.14
C PRO A 452 -20.89 3.32 -1.33
N ALA A 453 -21.81 2.55 -1.88
CA ALA A 453 -22.31 1.34 -1.25
C ALA A 453 -21.11 0.41 -0.99
N GLY A 454 -21.02 -0.10 0.24
CA GLY A 454 -20.03 -1.10 0.64
C GLY A 454 -18.83 -0.62 1.43
N HIS A 455 -18.64 0.68 1.59
CA HIS A 455 -17.70 1.18 2.58
C HIS A 455 -18.13 0.82 4.01
N VAL A 456 -17.21 0.24 4.78
CA VAL A 456 -17.45 -0.15 6.19
C VAL A 456 -17.66 1.07 7.09
N VAL A 457 -17.01 2.18 6.76
CA VAL A 457 -17.12 3.43 7.54
C VAL A 457 -18.24 4.27 6.96
N PRO A 458 -19.21 4.72 7.78
CA PRO A 458 -20.24 5.66 7.34
C PRO A 458 -19.62 6.88 6.67
N GLY A 459 -20.38 7.51 5.78
CA GLY A 459 -19.97 8.77 5.20
C GLY A 459 -19.65 9.83 6.21
N THR A 460 -18.68 10.68 5.86
CA THR A 460 -18.41 11.87 6.66
C THR A 460 -19.69 12.71 6.71
N ARG A 461 -20.20 12.95 7.92
CA ARG A 461 -21.31 13.91 8.14
C ARG A 461 -20.82 15.36 8.17
N LEU A 462 -19.50 15.57 8.02
CA LEU A 462 -18.90 16.90 7.97
C LEU A 462 -19.29 17.60 6.67
N SER A 463 -19.48 18.93 6.74
CA SER A 463 -19.65 19.75 5.55
C SER A 463 -18.41 19.68 4.66
N ASP A 464 -18.60 19.91 3.36
CA ASP A 464 -17.48 19.93 2.41
C ASP A 464 -16.45 21.00 2.79
N ASP A 465 -16.89 22.16 3.27
CA ASP A 465 -16.02 23.24 3.78
C ASP A 465 -15.16 22.79 4.97
N THR A 466 -15.74 22.01 5.88
CA THR A 466 -14.98 21.47 7.02
C THR A 466 -13.92 20.50 6.53
N VAL A 467 -14.26 19.65 5.56
CA VAL A 467 -13.28 18.73 4.95
C VAL A 467 -12.18 19.51 4.22
N SER A 468 -12.53 20.51 3.42
CA SER A 468 -11.57 21.42 2.78
C SER A 468 -10.63 22.07 3.78
N ALA A 469 -11.17 22.61 4.88
CA ALA A 469 -10.38 23.23 5.93
C ALA A 469 -9.44 22.23 6.61
N LEU A 470 -9.89 21.00 6.88
CA LEU A 470 -9.07 19.94 7.46
C LEU A 470 -7.93 19.50 6.53
N LEU A 471 -8.21 19.34 5.24
CA LEU A 471 -7.22 19.01 4.21
C LEU A 471 -6.18 20.13 4.10
N ARG A 472 -6.64 21.38 3.96
CA ARG A 472 -5.76 22.56 3.89
C ARG A 472 -4.90 22.71 5.14
N GLN A 473 -5.47 22.53 6.34
CA GLN A 473 -4.70 22.60 7.58
C GLN A 473 -3.66 21.47 7.66
N ALA A 474 -3.92 20.32 7.04
CA ALA A 474 -2.98 19.21 6.93
C ALA A 474 -1.96 19.38 5.79
N GLY A 475 -1.97 20.49 5.03
CA GLY A 475 -1.06 20.70 3.91
C GLY A 475 -1.38 19.84 2.68
N VAL A 476 -2.58 19.27 2.60
CA VAL A 476 -3.04 18.50 1.45
C VAL A 476 -3.53 19.44 0.36
N ILE A 477 -3.10 19.20 -0.88
CA ILE A 477 -3.60 19.87 -2.08
C ILE A 477 -4.91 19.19 -2.47
N ARG A 478 -6.03 19.88 -2.26
CA ARG A 478 -7.33 19.39 -2.73
C ARG A 478 -7.53 19.81 -4.18
N VAL A 479 -8.00 18.87 -4.99
CA VAL A 479 -8.48 19.11 -6.36
C VAL A 479 -9.93 18.67 -6.49
N ASP A 480 -10.65 19.22 -7.44
CA ASP A 480 -12.08 18.96 -7.63
C ASP A 480 -12.35 17.91 -8.71
N THR A 481 -11.39 17.70 -9.62
CA THR A 481 -11.54 16.72 -10.70
C THR A 481 -10.44 15.66 -10.73
N VAL A 482 -10.77 14.51 -11.32
CA VAL A 482 -9.83 13.42 -11.59
C VAL A 482 -8.75 13.86 -12.59
N THR A 483 -9.10 14.77 -13.50
CA THR A 483 -8.16 15.37 -14.45
C THR A 483 -7.13 16.24 -13.72
N GLU A 484 -7.58 17.14 -12.84
CA GLU A 484 -6.70 17.94 -12.00
C GLU A 484 -5.79 17.08 -11.11
N LEU A 485 -6.29 15.96 -10.60
CA LEU A 485 -5.47 15.03 -9.80
C LEU A 485 -4.25 14.54 -10.59
N VAL A 486 -4.46 14.22 -11.88
CA VAL A 486 -3.37 13.82 -12.78
C VAL A 486 -2.48 15.02 -13.10
N ASP A 487 -3.06 16.15 -13.51
CA ASP A 487 -2.30 17.34 -13.93
C ASP A 487 -1.37 17.84 -12.82
N VAL A 488 -1.91 18.00 -11.60
CA VAL A 488 -1.14 18.42 -10.42
C VAL A 488 -0.11 17.36 -10.04
N GLY A 489 -0.47 16.08 -10.13
CA GLY A 489 0.45 14.98 -9.86
C GLY A 489 1.66 14.95 -10.79
N LEU A 490 1.44 15.17 -12.08
CA LEU A 490 2.50 15.24 -13.09
C LEU A 490 3.42 16.45 -12.86
N LEU A 491 2.83 17.61 -12.57
CA LEU A 491 3.60 18.82 -12.28
C LEU A 491 4.52 18.60 -11.07
N LEU A 492 3.98 18.07 -9.97
CA LEU A 492 4.74 17.82 -8.74
C LEU A 492 5.80 16.73 -8.89
N ALA A 493 5.56 15.74 -9.75
CA ALA A 493 6.52 14.65 -9.97
C ALA A 493 7.64 15.05 -10.95
N GLY A 494 7.37 15.98 -11.86
CA GLY A 494 8.24 16.32 -12.98
C GLY A 494 8.91 17.70 -12.91
N GLN A 495 8.51 18.59 -11.99
CA GLN A 495 9.04 19.96 -11.90
C GLN A 495 9.58 20.30 -10.51
N PRO A 496 10.58 21.19 -10.41
CA PRO A 496 11.04 21.69 -9.11
C PRO A 496 9.97 22.55 -8.43
N LEU A 497 10.03 22.67 -7.10
CA LEU A 497 9.17 23.59 -6.37
C LEU A 497 9.60 25.04 -6.64
N PRO A 498 8.64 25.98 -6.83
CA PRO A 498 8.98 27.39 -7.01
C PRO A 498 9.54 27.98 -5.71
N ALA A 499 10.55 28.83 -5.81
CA ALA A 499 11.16 29.51 -4.66
C ALA A 499 10.26 30.58 -4.04
N GLY A 500 9.20 30.97 -4.73
CA GLY A 500 8.29 32.04 -4.33
C GLY A 500 7.05 32.12 -5.23
N PRO A 501 6.21 33.14 -5.02
CA PRO A 501 4.92 33.24 -5.70
C PRO A 501 4.98 33.97 -7.05
N ARG A 502 6.14 34.39 -7.54
CA ARG A 502 6.24 35.25 -8.74
C ARG A 502 6.17 34.42 -10.01
N VAL A 503 5.23 34.73 -10.90
CA VAL A 503 4.96 33.91 -12.09
C VAL A 503 5.14 34.76 -13.35
N ALA A 504 5.97 34.29 -14.29
CA ALA A 504 5.96 34.83 -15.64
C ALA A 504 4.92 34.10 -16.48
N ILE A 505 4.23 34.81 -17.36
CA ILE A 505 3.26 34.25 -18.30
C ILE A 505 3.69 34.68 -19.70
N LEU A 506 3.85 33.72 -20.61
CA LEU A 506 4.20 33.99 -22.00
C LEU A 506 3.43 33.06 -22.94
N GLY A 507 3.13 33.51 -24.14
CA GLY A 507 2.48 32.65 -25.13
C GLY A 507 1.98 33.39 -26.35
N ASN A 508 1.39 32.67 -27.30
CA ASN A 508 0.91 33.21 -28.59
C ASN A 508 -0.58 33.58 -28.59
N SER A 509 -1.16 33.77 -27.40
CA SER A 509 -2.56 34.12 -27.23
C SER A 509 -2.73 35.06 -26.04
N GLU A 510 -3.03 36.33 -26.32
CA GLU A 510 -3.36 37.34 -25.32
C GLU A 510 -4.49 36.86 -24.38
N SER A 511 -5.57 36.30 -24.94
CA SER A 511 -6.72 35.85 -24.16
C SER A 511 -6.38 34.75 -23.16
N LEU A 512 -5.57 33.76 -23.56
CA LEU A 512 -5.10 32.73 -22.61
C LEU A 512 -4.14 33.31 -21.57
N GLY A 513 -3.30 34.27 -21.96
CA GLY A 513 -2.41 34.98 -21.05
C GLY A 513 -3.17 35.71 -19.95
N VAL A 514 -4.25 36.43 -20.29
CA VAL A 514 -5.12 37.11 -19.32
C VAL A 514 -5.84 36.13 -18.41
N ILE A 515 -6.39 35.03 -18.95
CA ILE A 515 -7.05 33.99 -18.13
C ILE A 515 -6.05 33.38 -17.13
N ALA A 516 -4.83 33.07 -17.58
CA ALA A 516 -3.78 32.56 -16.70
C ALA A 516 -3.36 33.59 -15.63
N TYR A 517 -3.31 34.87 -15.99
CA TYR A 517 -3.02 35.97 -15.07
C TYR A 517 -4.07 36.07 -13.96
N ASP A 518 -5.35 36.06 -14.32
CA ASP A 518 -6.47 36.13 -13.36
C ASP A 518 -6.55 34.89 -12.46
N ALA A 519 -6.26 33.71 -13.02
CA ALA A 519 -6.16 32.47 -12.24
C ALA A 519 -5.01 32.55 -11.22
N CYS A 520 -3.84 33.07 -11.61
CA CYS A 520 -2.73 33.31 -10.69
C CYS A 520 -3.12 34.25 -9.54
N LEU A 521 -3.83 35.34 -9.83
CA LEU A 521 -4.29 36.27 -8.80
C LEU A 521 -5.29 35.64 -7.82
N THR A 522 -6.21 34.80 -8.34
CA THR A 522 -7.19 34.09 -7.51
C THR A 522 -6.50 33.15 -6.53
N GLU A 523 -5.44 32.47 -6.97
CA GLU A 523 -4.59 31.61 -6.14
C GLU A 523 -3.52 32.37 -5.34
N ARG A 524 -3.58 33.71 -5.33
CA ARG A 524 -2.68 34.60 -4.57
C ARG A 524 -1.21 34.52 -4.98
N LEU A 525 -0.95 34.11 -6.22
CA LEU A 525 0.34 34.24 -6.87
C LEU A 525 0.55 35.70 -7.33
N ARG A 526 1.78 36.02 -7.72
CA ARG A 526 2.20 37.35 -8.20
C ARG A 526 2.61 37.27 -9.66
N PRO A 527 1.65 37.22 -10.60
CA PRO A 527 1.97 37.16 -12.02
C PRO A 527 2.53 38.50 -12.51
N SER A 528 3.50 38.45 -13.43
CA SER A 528 3.90 39.59 -14.26
C SER A 528 2.90 39.78 -15.40
N ALA A 529 2.91 40.95 -16.05
CA ALA A 529 2.10 41.18 -17.25
C ALA A 529 2.41 40.08 -18.30
N PRO A 530 1.38 39.42 -18.88
CA PRO A 530 1.60 38.40 -19.88
C PRO A 530 2.39 38.92 -21.09
N LEU A 531 3.40 38.18 -21.50
CA LEU A 531 4.15 38.44 -22.73
C LEU A 531 3.43 37.75 -23.90
N ASP A 532 2.72 38.53 -24.71
CA ASP A 532 2.12 38.04 -25.95
C ASP A 532 3.16 37.99 -27.07
N LEU A 533 3.44 36.77 -27.56
CA LEU A 533 4.34 36.49 -28.68
C LEU A 533 3.64 36.61 -30.03
N THR A 534 2.34 36.94 -30.04
CA THR A 534 1.45 36.98 -31.20
C THR A 534 1.19 35.59 -31.80
N THR A 535 0.12 35.45 -32.59
CA THR A 535 -0.28 34.17 -33.20
C THR A 535 0.74 33.61 -34.19
N ASP A 536 1.66 34.43 -34.68
CA ASP A 536 2.70 34.05 -35.66
C ASP A 536 4.01 33.59 -35.00
N ALA A 537 4.04 33.48 -33.66
CA ALA A 537 5.21 33.05 -32.90
C ALA A 537 5.76 31.70 -33.37
N SER A 538 7.05 31.66 -33.67
CA SER A 538 7.78 30.44 -33.99
C SER A 538 8.23 29.70 -32.71
N PRO A 539 8.55 28.40 -32.78
CA PRO A 539 9.18 27.67 -31.67
C PRO A 539 10.40 28.38 -31.07
N GLU A 540 11.22 29.05 -31.88
CA GLU A 540 12.41 29.76 -31.40
C GLU A 540 12.03 31.02 -30.60
N ASP A 541 10.95 31.71 -30.95
CA ASP A 541 10.42 32.83 -30.17
C ASP A 541 9.99 32.36 -28.77
N PHE A 542 9.34 31.19 -28.69
CA PHE A 542 9.00 30.55 -27.42
C PHE A 542 10.25 30.17 -26.61
N ARG A 543 11.28 29.61 -27.25
CA ARG A 543 12.55 29.27 -26.59
C ARG A 543 13.22 30.50 -26.00
N ALA A 544 13.37 31.57 -26.79
CA ALA A 544 14.02 32.80 -26.35
C ALA A 544 13.26 33.46 -25.19
N ALA A 545 11.93 33.56 -25.31
CA ALA A 545 11.08 34.12 -24.26
C ALA A 545 11.12 33.29 -22.97
N LEU A 546 11.02 31.97 -23.08
CA LEU A 546 11.08 31.07 -21.92
C LEU A 546 12.47 31.12 -21.26
N GLY A 547 13.56 31.09 -22.04
CA GLY A 547 14.93 31.21 -21.53
C GLY A 547 15.12 32.51 -20.75
N SER A 548 14.68 33.64 -21.30
CA SER A 548 14.73 34.93 -20.59
C SER A 548 13.90 34.94 -19.31
N ALA A 549 12.69 34.34 -19.33
CA ALA A 549 11.83 34.27 -18.16
C ALA A 549 12.42 33.39 -17.06
N LEU A 550 13.05 32.27 -17.41
CA LEU A 550 13.72 31.36 -16.48
C LEU A 550 15.00 31.97 -15.91
N ALA A 551 15.77 32.71 -16.71
CA ALA A 551 16.98 33.38 -16.26
C ALA A 551 16.71 34.54 -15.28
N ALA A 552 15.56 35.21 -15.39
CA ALA A 552 15.26 36.40 -14.60
C ALA A 552 14.95 36.07 -13.12
N ASP A 553 15.72 36.63 -12.19
CA ASP A 553 15.50 36.50 -10.74
C ASP A 553 14.18 37.12 -10.24
N THR A 554 13.44 37.82 -11.11
CA THR A 554 12.10 38.35 -10.83
C THR A 554 11.02 37.28 -10.87
N ASN A 555 11.31 36.09 -11.42
CA ASN A 555 10.35 35.01 -11.65
C ASN A 555 10.75 33.78 -10.84
N ASP A 556 9.76 33.13 -10.23
CA ASP A 556 9.92 31.87 -9.49
C ASP A 556 9.34 30.67 -10.25
N ALA A 557 8.41 30.93 -11.18
CA ALA A 557 7.77 29.94 -12.06
C ALA A 557 7.40 30.57 -13.42
N VAL A 558 7.16 29.75 -14.44
CA VAL A 558 6.72 30.21 -15.77
C VAL A 558 5.52 29.42 -16.27
N ILE A 559 4.50 30.11 -16.76
CA ILE A 559 3.36 29.54 -17.50
C ILE A 559 3.53 29.88 -18.97
N VAL A 560 3.50 28.86 -19.82
CA VAL A 560 3.53 28.98 -21.28
C VAL A 560 2.14 28.68 -21.83
N THR A 561 1.52 29.62 -22.56
CA THR A 561 0.25 29.39 -23.25
C THR A 561 0.47 29.17 -24.74
N ALA A 562 -0.18 28.15 -25.31
CA ALA A 562 0.00 27.78 -26.72
C ALA A 562 -1.33 27.46 -27.40
N ILE A 563 -1.61 28.15 -28.51
CA ILE A 563 -2.70 27.83 -29.46
C ILE A 563 -2.11 27.38 -30.81
N PRO A 564 -2.85 26.62 -31.63
CA PRO A 564 -2.40 26.28 -32.97
C PRO A 564 -2.25 27.53 -33.83
N GLY A 565 -1.13 27.64 -34.56
CA GLY A 565 -0.95 28.68 -35.58
C GLY A 565 -1.81 28.41 -36.83
N VAL A 566 -1.98 29.43 -37.67
CA VAL A 566 -2.77 29.36 -38.92
C VAL A 566 -2.04 28.53 -40.01
N SER A 567 -0.74 28.25 -39.84
CA SER A 567 0.10 27.52 -40.79
C SER A 567 0.73 26.25 -40.16
N GLU A 568 0.34 25.09 -40.70
CA GLU A 568 0.88 23.72 -40.57
C GLU A 568 0.82 22.93 -39.24
N HIS A 569 0.42 21.66 -39.39
CA HIS A 569 0.26 20.61 -38.38
C HIS A 569 1.59 19.94 -37.91
N ALA A 570 2.75 20.57 -38.17
CA ALA A 570 4.08 20.06 -37.79
C ALA A 570 4.70 20.77 -36.55
N LEU A 571 4.06 21.84 -36.04
CA LEU A 571 4.63 22.73 -35.02
C LEU A 571 4.84 22.11 -33.63
N ALA A 572 4.12 21.03 -33.28
CA ALA A 572 4.05 20.53 -31.90
C ALA A 572 5.35 19.90 -31.41
N ALA A 573 6.07 19.16 -32.27
CA ALA A 573 7.34 18.54 -31.91
C ALA A 573 8.45 19.59 -31.78
N ASP A 574 8.55 20.48 -32.76
CA ASP A 574 9.55 21.57 -32.76
C ASP A 574 9.34 22.52 -31.58
N LEU A 575 8.08 22.85 -31.26
CA LEU A 575 7.75 23.63 -30.07
C LEU A 575 8.11 22.89 -28.78
N ALA A 576 7.81 21.60 -28.67
CA ALA A 576 8.20 20.81 -27.49
C ALA A 576 9.72 20.80 -27.28
N ASP A 577 10.50 20.62 -28.34
CA ASP A 577 11.96 20.63 -28.29
C ASP A 577 12.54 22.00 -27.95
N ALA A 578 11.97 23.06 -28.52
CA ALA A 578 12.33 24.43 -28.20
C ALA A 578 12.11 24.75 -26.71
N LEU A 579 10.96 24.36 -26.15
CA LEU A 579 10.66 24.52 -24.73
C LEU A 579 11.60 23.67 -23.84
N ARG A 580 11.88 22.42 -24.22
CA ARG A 580 12.83 21.56 -23.52
C ARG A 580 14.25 22.13 -23.51
N ALA A 581 14.69 22.69 -24.63
CA ALA A 581 16.00 23.31 -24.74
C ALA A 581 16.14 24.50 -23.78
N ALA A 582 15.12 25.38 -23.72
CA ALA A 582 15.10 26.49 -22.77
C ALA A 582 15.13 26.03 -21.30
N VAL A 583 14.37 24.98 -20.95
CA VAL A 583 14.38 24.43 -19.58
C VAL A 583 15.73 23.77 -19.24
N ALA A 584 16.36 23.09 -20.19
CA ALA A 584 17.67 22.47 -19.98
C ALA A 584 18.78 23.48 -19.69
N GLU A 585 18.69 24.69 -20.24
CA GLU A 585 19.61 25.80 -19.95
C GLU A 585 19.38 26.39 -18.55
N HIS A 586 18.16 26.30 -18.01
CA HIS A 586 17.76 26.91 -16.73
C HIS A 586 16.83 26.00 -15.88
N PRO A 587 17.32 24.86 -15.34
CA PRO A 587 16.47 23.81 -14.74
C PRO A 587 15.88 24.15 -13.35
N GLY A 588 16.09 25.36 -12.84
CA GLY A 588 15.81 25.71 -11.43
C GLY A 588 14.38 26.15 -11.12
N LYS A 589 13.53 26.37 -12.12
CA LYS A 589 12.17 26.93 -11.95
C LYS A 589 11.14 26.05 -12.66
N PRO A 590 9.96 25.81 -12.05
CA PRO A 590 8.90 25.04 -12.68
C PRO A 590 8.33 25.74 -13.91
N VAL A 591 8.01 24.95 -14.93
CA VAL A 591 7.31 25.37 -16.14
C VAL A 591 6.03 24.57 -16.31
N ALA A 592 4.92 25.27 -16.53
CA ALA A 592 3.64 24.67 -16.90
C ALA A 592 3.22 25.12 -18.30
N VAL A 593 2.88 24.17 -19.17
CA VAL A 593 2.40 24.46 -20.53
C VAL A 593 0.89 24.24 -20.58
N VAL A 594 0.17 25.30 -20.91
CA VAL A 594 -1.28 25.30 -21.12
C VAL A 594 -1.55 25.41 -22.60
N HIS A 595 -2.27 24.45 -23.18
CA HIS A 595 -2.52 24.42 -24.61
C HIS A 595 -4.00 24.17 -24.94
N VAL A 596 -4.45 24.66 -26.10
CA VAL A 596 -5.81 24.45 -26.61
C VAL A 596 -5.72 23.72 -27.95
N GLU A 597 -6.44 22.61 -28.13
CA GLU A 597 -6.46 21.80 -29.37
C GLU A 597 -5.08 21.31 -29.89
N LEU A 598 -4.04 21.35 -29.04
CA LEU A 598 -2.69 20.83 -29.33
C LEU A 598 -2.39 19.53 -28.59
N GLY A 599 -3.23 18.50 -28.74
CA GLY A 599 -3.00 17.19 -28.10
C GLY A 599 -1.65 16.54 -28.47
N ALA A 600 -1.14 16.83 -29.67
CA ALA A 600 0.20 16.39 -30.11
C ALA A 600 1.34 17.06 -29.32
N LEU A 601 1.16 18.29 -28.83
CA LEU A 601 2.15 18.98 -28.00
C LEU A 601 2.27 18.33 -26.63
N ALA A 602 1.15 17.96 -25.99
CA ALA A 602 1.16 17.20 -24.75
C ALA A 602 1.85 15.84 -24.90
N ALA A 603 1.59 15.14 -26.00
CA ALA A 603 2.28 13.89 -26.32
C ALA A 603 3.79 14.14 -26.50
N ALA A 604 4.17 15.12 -27.31
CA ALA A 604 5.56 15.46 -27.58
C ALA A 604 6.33 15.87 -26.31
N LEU A 605 5.70 16.58 -25.38
CA LEU A 605 6.28 16.97 -24.08
C LEU A 605 6.37 15.83 -23.07
N SER A 606 5.64 14.73 -23.27
CA SER A 606 5.65 13.58 -22.36
C SER A 606 7.05 12.91 -22.29
N PRO A 607 7.45 12.34 -21.14
CA PRO A 607 8.79 11.79 -20.91
C PRO A 607 9.22 10.70 -21.90
N ASP A 608 8.26 9.93 -22.41
CA ASP A 608 8.48 8.78 -23.31
C ASP A 608 8.57 9.16 -24.81
N SER A 609 8.51 10.46 -25.14
CA SER A 609 8.62 10.89 -26.54
C SER A 609 10.07 10.75 -27.04
N PRO A 610 10.33 9.99 -28.12
CA PRO A 610 11.65 9.94 -28.72
C PRO A 610 12.03 11.33 -29.27
N PRO A 611 13.30 11.74 -29.20
CA PRO A 611 13.73 12.98 -29.83
C PRO A 611 13.48 12.90 -31.35
N PRO A 612 12.93 13.93 -32.00
CA PRO A 612 12.76 13.93 -33.45
C PRO A 612 14.15 14.04 -34.09
N GLY A 613 14.59 12.97 -34.76
CA GLY A 613 15.91 12.99 -35.42
C GLY A 613 16.49 11.64 -35.85
N THR A 614 15.93 10.49 -35.44
CA THR A 614 16.36 9.19 -35.97
C THR A 614 15.30 8.57 -36.88
N CYS A 615 14.92 9.32 -37.93
CA CYS A 615 14.37 8.70 -39.12
C CYS A 615 15.53 8.00 -39.84
N GLY A 616 15.71 6.71 -39.57
CA GLY A 616 16.66 5.86 -40.27
C GLY A 616 16.40 5.90 -41.78
N VAL A 617 17.34 6.49 -42.50
CA VAL A 617 17.41 6.45 -43.96
C VAL A 617 17.44 5.00 -44.42
N GLY A 618 16.45 4.59 -45.21
CA GLY A 618 16.58 3.49 -46.17
C GLY A 618 15.71 2.25 -45.92
N LEU A 619 14.44 2.30 -46.32
CA LEU A 619 13.70 1.12 -46.76
C LEU A 619 13.23 1.34 -48.20
N ARG A 620 13.98 0.76 -49.15
CA ARG A 620 13.47 0.52 -50.51
C ARG A 620 12.51 -0.67 -50.46
N PRO A 621 11.37 -0.62 -51.18
CA PRO A 621 10.42 -1.73 -51.20
C PRO A 621 10.86 -2.82 -52.16
N GLY A 622 10.77 -4.07 -51.71
CA GLY A 622 10.68 -5.25 -52.58
C GLY A 622 11.89 -6.18 -52.52
N THR A 623 11.78 -7.24 -51.73
CA THR A 623 11.88 -8.65 -52.16
C THR A 623 11.78 -9.56 -50.94
N CYS A 624 10.80 -10.46 -50.95
CA CYS A 624 10.71 -11.59 -50.04
C CYS A 624 11.93 -12.52 -50.22
N PRO A 625 12.43 -13.15 -49.15
CA PRO A 625 12.50 -14.61 -49.23
C PRO A 625 12.13 -15.36 -47.94
N ARG A 626 11.48 -16.50 -48.17
CA ARG A 626 11.16 -17.55 -47.20
C ARG A 626 12.42 -18.33 -46.76
N HIS A 627 12.34 -18.82 -45.53
CA HIS A 627 12.83 -20.09 -45.01
C HIS A 627 14.34 -20.39 -44.83
N ILE A 628 14.64 -20.73 -43.56
CA ILE A 628 15.43 -21.87 -43.04
C ILE A 628 16.94 -21.82 -43.25
N GLY A 629 17.69 -21.92 -42.14
CA GLY A 629 19.10 -22.32 -42.20
C GLY A 629 19.89 -22.13 -40.92
N ARG A 630 19.72 -23.06 -39.98
CA ARG A 630 20.43 -23.17 -38.70
C ARG A 630 21.92 -23.55 -38.91
N ARG A 631 22.78 -23.12 -37.95
CA ARG A 631 24.06 -23.70 -37.42
C ARG A 631 25.41 -23.09 -37.91
N PRO A 632 26.55 -23.34 -37.22
CA PRO A 632 26.81 -23.24 -35.76
C PRO A 632 28.22 -22.67 -35.42
N GLY A 633 28.45 -22.38 -34.13
CA GLY A 633 29.75 -22.02 -33.56
C GLY A 633 30.76 -23.17 -33.48
N THR A 634 32.02 -22.79 -33.60
CA THR A 634 33.25 -23.60 -33.67
C THR A 634 33.72 -24.15 -32.32
N ARG A 635 34.18 -25.41 -32.26
CA ARG A 635 35.40 -25.84 -31.53
C ARG A 635 35.82 -27.30 -31.78
N ARG A 636 37.12 -27.44 -32.12
CA ARG A 636 38.09 -28.54 -31.89
C ARG A 636 37.79 -29.98 -32.37
N SER A 637 38.54 -30.45 -33.37
CA SER A 637 39.68 -31.40 -33.24
C SER A 637 40.11 -31.99 -34.60
N ARG A 638 41.41 -32.25 -34.75
CA ARG A 638 42.17 -32.81 -35.91
C ARG A 638 41.85 -34.30 -36.19
N PRO A 639 42.49 -35.00 -37.16
CA PRO A 639 42.78 -34.69 -38.58
C PRO A 639 42.50 -35.89 -39.53
N ARG A 640 42.56 -35.67 -40.87
CA ARG A 640 43.35 -36.44 -41.88
C ARG A 640 42.73 -36.35 -43.29
N HIS A 641 43.64 -36.21 -44.27
CA HIS A 641 43.60 -36.58 -45.71
C HIS A 641 42.29 -36.38 -46.49
N GLY A 642 42.25 -35.79 -47.68
CA GLY A 642 43.28 -35.50 -48.67
C GLY A 642 42.62 -35.63 -50.06
N ALA A 643 42.79 -34.59 -50.88
CA ALA A 643 42.79 -34.57 -52.35
C ALA A 643 41.58 -35.06 -53.19
N GLY A 644 41.35 -34.33 -54.30
CA GLY A 644 40.70 -34.83 -55.52
C GLY A 644 39.33 -34.22 -55.79
N VAL A 645 39.21 -33.02 -56.38
CA VAL A 645 39.26 -32.73 -57.83
C VAL A 645 38.11 -33.40 -58.60
N GLY A 646 37.28 -32.59 -59.27
CA GLY A 646 36.49 -33.04 -60.42
C GLY A 646 35.08 -32.45 -60.54
N ALA A 647 34.98 -31.21 -61.03
CA ALA A 647 33.82 -30.79 -61.82
C ALA A 647 33.95 -31.40 -63.26
N PRO A 648 33.07 -31.10 -64.24
CA PRO A 648 31.71 -30.54 -64.24
C PRO A 648 30.76 -31.37 -65.14
N GLY A 649 29.48 -30.99 -65.26
CA GLY A 649 28.63 -31.55 -66.31
C GLY A 649 27.18 -31.10 -66.24
N ALA A 650 26.86 -30.04 -66.97
CA ALA A 650 25.52 -29.51 -67.17
C ALA A 650 24.71 -30.37 -68.20
N PRO A 651 23.61 -29.88 -68.78
CA PRO A 651 22.25 -29.86 -68.24
C PRO A 651 21.23 -30.50 -69.22
N ARG A 652 19.95 -30.57 -68.84
CA ARG A 652 18.70 -30.71 -69.66
C ARG A 652 17.73 -31.63 -68.93
N ALA A 653 16.42 -31.54 -69.04
CA ALA A 653 15.44 -30.58 -69.56
C ALA A 653 14.08 -31.22 -69.28
N ALA A 654 13.02 -30.41 -69.36
CA ALA A 654 11.65 -30.85 -69.67
C ALA A 654 10.94 -31.60 -68.52
N ARG A 655 9.63 -31.58 -68.36
CA ARG A 655 8.50 -30.96 -69.05
C ARG A 655 7.27 -31.38 -68.24
N ARG A 656 6.21 -30.56 -68.26
CA ARG A 656 4.79 -30.94 -68.08
C ARG A 656 4.42 -31.42 -66.67
N GLY A 657 3.23 -31.21 -66.18
CA GLY A 657 2.00 -30.64 -66.73
C GLY A 657 0.97 -30.66 -65.60
N ARG A 658 0.19 -29.58 -65.50
CA ARG A 658 -1.27 -29.59 -65.55
C ARG A 658 -1.99 -30.56 -64.60
N GLY A 659 -2.70 -29.93 -63.67
CA GLY A 659 -3.91 -30.37 -63.00
C GLY A 659 -4.54 -29.13 -62.44
#